data_AF-A0A1G9VWR6-F1
#
_entry.id   AF-A0A1G9VWR6-F1
#
_cell.length_a   1.000
_cell.length_b   1.000
_cell.length_c   1.000
_cell.angle_alpha   90.00
_cell.angle_beta   90.00
_cell.angle_gamma   90.00
#
_symmetry.space_group_name_H-M   'P 1'
#
loop_
_entity.id
_entity.type
_entity.pdbx_description
1 polymer ?
#
loop_
_entity_poly.entity_id
_entity_poly.type
_entity_poly.pdbx_seq_one_letter_code
_entity_poly.pdbx_strand_id
1 'polypeptide(L)'
;MLEPEIGLVGRDATAALVESLIDRKPRYPLPVLVAFGPGGSGKTTLLDHVRRRCEPSVPLARVDLDETGSKSCRDVLDAAHNQLRQYYHPQFGRLRMPRYGLARAVLGARPPAEADPLRAARELISRDARTLPTVTDALSSAAEASTPTQWLGRLMRPLGRSLVTLTTVLPGWLRWMAGYRQAAVLRWYEREAGRELLGMSPGCKVDAVISQLWHLADSEDRRDRLTVDRFLVAAFLADIEAAYRGARHRKVNCVLLLDGADLLSPIELNLFPVDRPVAPAPPTDVLELLAEARLRHPDLPLLVIATKQSTADIEDIPLPHELASEDGGEPSPVDIARAVYWGWRNRFERFRRPDSACLPIRLRPFTRDETGQFLTQWTQRRAGTVERPALVSELHEVTHGHPLAVRLAIKVVDRRYARDRVVPPVRSVFAQLVPNPEAEGADRTETVGEYLMLRFLQRFRDSDLSQRTLTRQLLARLAAPRKLDVQTIRLLVPDRDADEIWTSLSTYSFVTLSQDCAQLEFHPLLRDLLAEELLRTNGNPDFTHDQVHRALRDHYARLGKHSDRLYHCLALGDVRAVALYLAPRIAQWHGRWAAELEEIAAAPYRSDVEVAPLKAGLGWLKGPRLRRVEDLVRATWRLRSRTGTAWRGGELFHDVLDGYRSLNADDDPSVARQLARYRALVHASQDGKPATPLPQLPEYCTGGGKHPYPRVWPPRYAIRKSVAVLSVVLLVLYGAVYVRHVLVHCDRDGPLAVGTVAGTLFDDSQVLSNMDGECVGVTGAAGTFLADESTANDDDREVAELTRLIKEQNDLVLKEAGRAGGRPYVSIVVATMLSSTERPKRDLSAGVNELRGAYLAQRDWNRFGTSTIQRGFLIRLLPANFGGDSEHAEHTAEQIRRLADADPTVIAVSGMGQTRDATVRAAELLGTATGGWTGIPMMGSAPSGNTFSGKPYFFRVAPTNARQAQVAIEWAVTARPFRGRQPFLVYNPTDRYSRELKEDYQRELEKEQRKPVPELRAGIEKPYEAGTTGTASTLHTRVREICEENPPDLPGPMIVYSGRANELPTLLDELSRSSCRDEAIILGGDDLSQLETAGFRDLAGREDYASERLFFTTFGPTKQGWEERGEGRLEPGVDRFFSDHLAVEREQRQRGGPAFRSGPNGHVMLSYDAVHLLLIAAERARTDARGVPDRHQVYQSLRETTGPRTYSGVTGKVDFGAPDRALGRGGANPQDKLVVVQEVMKQDGRLVSSYLTSRGR
;
A
#
# COMPACT_ATOMS: atom_id res chain seq x y z
N MET A 1 -12.48 -28.69 28.56
CA MET A 1 -11.40 -27.69 28.50
C MET A 1 -11.86 -26.36 29.13
N LEU A 2 -12.30 -26.42 30.40
CA LEU A 2 -13.01 -25.35 31.16
C LEU A 2 -12.31 -25.02 32.51
N GLU A 3 -11.13 -25.59 32.77
CA GLU A 3 -10.38 -25.48 34.05
C GLU A 3 -10.19 -24.07 34.66
N PRO A 4 -10.00 -23.00 33.89
CA PRO A 4 -9.62 -21.70 34.43
C PRO A 4 -10.79 -20.82 34.90
N GLU A 5 -12.04 -21.13 34.52
CA GLU A 5 -13.21 -20.49 35.13
C GLU A 5 -13.37 -20.89 36.61
N ILE A 6 -12.97 -22.12 36.95
CA ILE A 6 -12.96 -22.60 38.34
C ILE A 6 -11.96 -21.79 39.18
N GLY A 7 -10.89 -21.27 38.57
CA GLY A 7 -9.90 -20.43 39.27
C GLY A 7 -10.35 -18.99 39.53
N LEU A 8 -11.57 -18.62 39.12
CA LEU A 8 -12.20 -17.32 39.39
C LEU A 8 -13.29 -17.37 40.47
N VAL A 9 -13.47 -18.50 41.14
CA VAL A 9 -14.36 -18.59 42.31
C VAL A 9 -14.00 -17.48 43.32
N GLY A 10 -14.99 -16.75 43.81
CA GLY A 10 -14.79 -15.60 44.69
C GLY A 10 -14.31 -14.31 44.00
N ARG A 11 -14.26 -14.27 42.66
CA ARG A 11 -13.77 -13.11 41.87
C ARG A 11 -14.79 -12.56 40.90
N ASP A 12 -16.04 -12.83 41.18
CA ASP A 12 -17.20 -12.47 40.40
C ASP A 12 -17.30 -10.98 40.08
N ALA A 13 -17.09 -10.12 41.07
CA ALA A 13 -17.10 -8.67 40.87
C ALA A 13 -15.93 -8.19 39.98
N THR A 14 -14.76 -8.83 40.11
CA THR A 14 -13.59 -8.53 39.27
C THR A 14 -13.82 -8.95 37.83
N ALA A 15 -14.40 -10.14 37.60
CA ALA A 15 -14.76 -10.60 36.26
C ALA A 15 -15.81 -9.67 35.62
N ALA A 16 -16.87 -9.32 36.35
CA ALA A 16 -17.91 -8.39 35.88
C ALA A 16 -17.36 -7.00 35.55
N LEU A 17 -16.40 -6.49 36.35
CA LEU A 17 -15.71 -5.23 36.07
C LEU A 17 -14.96 -5.28 34.74
N VAL A 18 -14.15 -6.32 34.54
CA VAL A 18 -13.37 -6.49 33.29
C VAL A 18 -14.29 -6.62 32.08
N GLU A 19 -15.35 -7.42 32.16
CA GLU A 19 -16.34 -7.56 31.08
C GLU A 19 -17.00 -6.22 30.72
N SER A 20 -17.36 -5.42 31.73
CA SER A 20 -17.99 -4.10 31.51
C SER A 20 -17.07 -3.10 30.79
N LEU A 21 -15.75 -3.28 30.90
CA LEU A 21 -14.71 -2.43 30.32
C LEU A 21 -14.25 -2.89 28.93
N ILE A 22 -14.51 -4.15 28.56
CA ILE A 22 -14.28 -4.66 27.20
C ILE A 22 -15.23 -3.99 26.21
N ASP A 23 -16.49 -3.77 26.60
CA ASP A 23 -17.45 -3.06 25.76
C ASP A 23 -17.10 -1.57 25.65
N ARG A 24 -17.08 -1.08 24.41
CA ARG A 24 -16.69 0.30 24.12
C ARG A 24 -17.87 1.25 24.34
N LYS A 25 -17.71 2.13 25.32
CA LYS A 25 -18.60 3.27 25.56
C LYS A 25 -17.85 4.57 25.20
N PRO A 26 -18.25 5.30 24.14
CA PRO A 26 -17.58 6.54 23.76
C PRO A 26 -17.59 7.54 24.94
N ARG A 27 -16.48 8.26 25.17
CA ARG A 27 -16.31 9.23 26.27
C ARG A 27 -16.24 8.62 27.69
N TYR A 28 -16.11 7.30 27.83
CA TYR A 28 -15.81 6.67 29.12
C TYR A 28 -14.31 6.43 29.24
N PRO A 29 -13.66 6.90 30.32
CA PRO A 29 -12.25 6.64 30.53
C PRO A 29 -12.03 5.16 30.86
N LEU A 30 -10.96 4.57 30.31
CA LEU A 30 -10.52 3.21 30.68
C LEU A 30 -9.34 3.28 31.65
N PRO A 31 -9.32 2.44 32.69
CA PRO A 31 -8.18 2.32 33.60
C PRO A 31 -7.06 1.46 33.01
N VAL A 32 -5.85 1.62 33.57
CA VAL A 32 -4.83 0.57 33.57
C VAL A 32 -5.09 -0.33 34.78
N LEU A 33 -5.68 -1.51 34.56
CA LEU A 33 -6.02 -2.45 35.64
C LEU A 33 -4.77 -3.20 36.09
N VAL A 34 -4.48 -3.18 37.39
CA VAL A 34 -3.33 -3.87 37.98
C VAL A 34 -3.82 -4.88 38.99
N ALA A 35 -3.89 -6.15 38.59
CA ALA A 35 -4.26 -7.26 39.47
C ALA A 35 -3.02 -7.72 40.25
N PHE A 36 -3.04 -7.62 41.58
CA PHE A 36 -1.89 -7.98 42.40
C PHE A 36 -2.20 -9.02 43.48
N GLY A 37 -1.16 -9.75 43.89
CA GLY A 37 -1.25 -10.80 44.92
C GLY A 37 -0.08 -11.78 44.86
N PRO A 38 0.06 -12.68 45.83
CA PRO A 38 1.18 -13.61 45.90
C PRO A 38 1.25 -14.56 44.69
N GLY A 39 2.41 -15.18 44.46
CA GLY A 39 2.58 -16.17 43.40
C GLY A 39 1.59 -17.32 43.52
N GLY A 40 0.82 -17.61 42.46
CA GLY A 40 -0.24 -18.62 42.49
C GLY A 40 -1.60 -18.13 43.02
N SER A 41 -1.76 -16.83 43.28
CA SER A 41 -3.06 -16.21 43.61
C SER A 41 -4.07 -16.19 42.46
N GLY A 42 -3.78 -16.75 41.27
CA GLY A 42 -4.71 -16.79 40.13
C GLY A 42 -4.71 -15.54 39.23
N LYS A 43 -3.65 -14.72 39.31
CA LYS A 43 -3.40 -13.57 38.40
C LYS A 43 -3.38 -13.98 36.92
N THR A 44 -2.54 -14.95 36.57
CA THR A 44 -2.47 -15.54 35.21
C THR A 44 -3.81 -16.15 34.80
N THR A 45 -4.55 -16.75 35.74
CA THR A 45 -5.87 -17.33 35.48
C THR A 45 -6.92 -16.26 35.12
N LEU A 46 -6.84 -15.07 35.73
CA LEU A 46 -7.65 -13.91 35.34
C LEU A 46 -7.33 -13.48 33.90
N LEU A 47 -6.05 -13.35 33.54
CA LEU A 47 -5.65 -13.02 32.17
C LEU A 47 -6.09 -14.09 31.16
N ASP A 48 -5.96 -15.37 31.50
CA ASP A 48 -6.41 -16.47 30.66
C ASP A 48 -7.92 -16.43 30.43
N HIS A 49 -8.70 -16.11 31.46
CA HIS A 49 -10.14 -15.97 31.38
C HIS A 49 -10.51 -14.85 30.40
N VAL A 50 -9.90 -13.67 30.55
CA VAL A 50 -10.09 -12.56 29.62
C VAL A 50 -9.71 -12.95 28.20
N ARG A 51 -8.56 -13.61 28.00
CA ARG A 51 -8.11 -14.08 26.68
C ARG A 51 -9.16 -14.96 26.02
N ARG A 52 -9.61 -16.02 26.70
CA ARG A 52 -10.60 -16.95 26.14
C ARG A 52 -11.94 -16.29 25.84
N ARG A 53 -12.38 -15.33 26.65
CA ARG A 53 -13.67 -14.67 26.46
C ARG A 53 -13.64 -13.68 25.31
N CYS A 54 -12.50 -13.01 25.13
CA CYS A 54 -12.23 -12.05 24.08
C CYS A 54 -11.89 -12.70 22.72
N GLU A 55 -11.20 -13.84 22.72
CA GLU A 55 -10.80 -14.55 21.50
C GLU A 55 -12.01 -15.34 20.94
N PRO A 56 -12.51 -15.09 19.71
CA PRO A 56 -11.91 -14.34 18.59
C PRO A 56 -12.53 -12.94 18.32
N SER A 57 -13.41 -12.45 19.18
CA SER A 57 -14.29 -11.29 18.90
C SER A 57 -13.63 -9.92 19.14
N VAL A 58 -12.54 -9.89 19.91
CA VAL A 58 -11.87 -8.66 20.38
C VAL A 58 -10.39 -8.68 19.97
N PRO A 59 -9.81 -7.57 19.47
CA PRO A 59 -8.37 -7.48 19.24
C PRO A 59 -7.63 -7.53 20.56
N LEU A 60 -6.87 -8.59 20.79
CA LEU A 60 -6.19 -8.87 22.05
C LEU A 60 -4.73 -9.24 21.81
N ALA A 61 -3.84 -8.71 22.66
CA ALA A 61 -2.46 -9.17 22.78
C ALA A 61 -2.16 -9.56 24.24
N ARG A 62 -1.40 -10.62 24.42
CA ARG A 62 -0.88 -11.07 25.70
C ARG A 62 0.65 -11.13 25.64
N VAL A 63 1.30 -10.33 26.47
CA VAL A 63 2.75 -10.33 26.63
C VAL A 63 3.07 -10.96 27.99
N ASP A 64 3.85 -12.04 27.97
CA ASP A 64 4.35 -12.70 29.16
C ASP A 64 5.79 -12.25 29.43
N LEU A 65 5.99 -11.48 30.51
CA LEU A 65 7.28 -10.84 30.77
C LEU A 65 8.35 -11.81 31.30
N ASP A 66 7.93 -12.97 31.80
CA ASP A 66 8.84 -14.03 32.23
C ASP A 66 9.46 -14.77 31.03
N GLU A 67 8.77 -14.81 29.88
CA GLU A 67 9.23 -15.46 28.65
C GLU A 67 9.91 -14.49 27.68
N THR A 68 9.63 -13.19 27.78
CA THR A 68 10.30 -12.19 26.95
C THR A 68 11.72 -11.95 27.43
N GLY A 69 12.71 -12.34 26.64
CA GLY A 69 14.13 -12.21 27.01
C GLY A 69 14.60 -10.79 27.35
N SER A 70 13.97 -9.75 26.80
CA SER A 70 14.28 -8.35 27.12
C SER A 70 13.01 -7.62 27.59
N LYS A 71 13.17 -6.83 28.65
CA LYS A 71 12.08 -6.16 29.41
C LYS A 71 11.93 -4.68 29.02
N SER A 72 12.52 -4.27 27.88
CA SER A 72 12.45 -2.88 27.42
C SER A 72 11.04 -2.50 26.94
N CYS A 73 10.70 -1.21 26.97
CA CYS A 73 9.43 -0.71 26.44
C CYS A 73 9.22 -1.14 24.97
N ARG A 74 10.29 -1.11 24.16
CA ARG A 74 10.27 -1.53 22.77
C ARG A 74 9.87 -3.00 22.61
N ASP A 75 10.43 -3.90 23.39
CA ASP A 75 10.19 -5.34 23.24
C ASP A 75 8.76 -5.73 23.63
N VAL A 76 8.23 -5.11 24.69
CA VAL A 76 6.84 -5.29 25.13
C VAL A 76 5.87 -4.82 24.04
N LEU A 77 6.10 -3.63 23.49
CA LEU A 77 5.26 -3.09 22.41
C LEU A 77 5.44 -3.86 21.09
N ASP A 78 6.62 -4.41 20.80
CA ASP A 78 6.88 -5.25 19.63
C ASP A 78 6.13 -6.57 19.70
N ALA A 79 6.14 -7.23 20.87
CA ALA A 79 5.33 -8.42 21.13
C ALA A 79 3.84 -8.14 20.97
N ALA A 80 3.35 -7.05 21.58
CA ALA A 80 1.96 -6.62 21.45
C ALA A 80 1.58 -6.30 20.00
N HIS A 81 2.42 -5.56 19.27
CA HIS A 81 2.22 -5.20 17.87
C HIS A 81 2.11 -6.44 16.97
N ASN A 82 3.00 -7.42 17.15
CA ASN A 82 3.04 -8.63 16.34
C ASN A 82 1.75 -9.46 16.52
N GLN A 83 1.27 -9.61 17.76
CA GLN A 83 0.02 -10.33 18.04
C GLN A 83 -1.21 -9.55 17.53
N LEU A 84 -1.29 -8.24 17.79
CA LEU A 84 -2.42 -7.42 17.35
C LEU A 84 -2.55 -7.35 15.82
N ARG A 85 -1.44 -7.43 15.08
CA ARG A 85 -1.47 -7.47 13.60
C ARG A 85 -1.98 -8.79 13.03
N GLN A 86 -1.83 -9.89 13.77
CA GLN A 86 -2.34 -11.19 13.36
C GLN A 86 -3.87 -11.27 13.51
N TYR A 87 -4.46 -10.42 14.36
CA TYR A 87 -5.90 -10.35 14.55
C TYR A 87 -6.66 -10.00 13.26
N TYR A 88 -7.63 -10.85 12.91
CA TYR A 88 -8.57 -10.63 11.82
C TYR A 88 -9.99 -11.04 12.22
N HIS A 89 -10.94 -10.13 12.07
CA HIS A 89 -12.36 -10.44 12.22
C HIS A 89 -13.17 -9.83 11.05
N PRO A 90 -14.15 -10.54 10.45
CA PRO A 90 -14.86 -10.07 9.25
C PRO A 90 -15.51 -8.68 9.38
N GLN A 91 -16.01 -8.33 10.58
CA GLN A 91 -16.67 -7.04 10.85
C GLN A 91 -15.73 -5.99 11.44
N PHE A 92 -14.65 -6.40 12.12
CA PHE A 92 -13.64 -5.47 12.67
C PHE A 92 -12.59 -5.08 11.62
N GLY A 93 -12.26 -6.00 10.71
CA GLY A 93 -11.11 -5.94 9.80
C GLY A 93 -9.81 -6.42 10.48
N ARG A 94 -8.67 -6.21 9.81
CA ARG A 94 -7.34 -6.33 10.44
C ARG A 94 -7.00 -5.05 11.20
N LEU A 95 -6.37 -5.17 12.38
CA LEU A 95 -5.77 -4.02 13.05
C LEU A 95 -4.46 -3.68 12.33
N ARG A 96 -4.39 -2.47 11.74
CA ARG A 96 -3.18 -2.00 11.05
C ARG A 96 -2.47 -1.01 11.96
N MET A 97 -1.16 -1.19 12.12
CA MET A 97 -0.33 -0.35 12.98
C MET A 97 0.86 0.24 12.20
N PRO A 98 0.61 1.10 11.20
CA PRO A 98 1.65 1.61 10.31
C PRO A 98 2.57 2.66 10.97
N ARG A 99 2.12 3.44 11.96
CA ARG A 99 2.97 4.43 12.64
C ARG A 99 4.00 3.76 13.52
N TYR A 100 3.56 2.78 14.32
CA TYR A 100 4.45 1.98 15.14
C TYR A 100 5.34 1.08 14.28
N GLY A 101 4.80 0.51 13.19
CA GLY A 101 5.58 -0.26 12.22
C GLY A 101 6.77 0.51 11.65
N LEU A 102 6.54 1.77 11.24
CA LEU A 102 7.60 2.66 10.77
C LEU A 102 8.59 3.02 11.89
N ALA A 103 8.11 3.30 13.11
CA ALA A 103 8.97 3.60 14.26
C ALA A 103 9.95 2.47 14.56
N ARG A 104 9.45 1.23 14.53
CA ARG A 104 10.25 0.02 14.72
C ARG A 104 11.27 -0.19 13.61
N ALA A 105 10.88 0.07 12.36
CA ALA A 105 11.79 0.02 11.21
C ALA A 105 12.91 1.07 11.34
N VAL A 106 12.57 2.30 11.78
CA VAL A 106 13.53 3.38 12.05
C VAL A 106 14.54 2.98 13.12
N LEU A 107 14.08 2.54 14.29
CA LEU A 107 14.96 2.14 15.38
C LEU A 107 15.70 0.81 15.14
N GLY A 108 15.32 0.04 14.11
CA GLY A 108 16.02 -1.16 13.68
C GLY A 108 17.06 -0.93 12.57
N ALA A 109 16.88 0.11 11.76
CA ALA A 109 17.76 0.45 10.66
C ALA A 109 18.71 1.57 11.06
N ARG A 110 19.86 1.20 11.65
CA ARG A 110 20.93 2.15 11.94
C ARG A 110 21.66 2.54 10.65
N PRO A 111 21.73 3.84 10.29
CA PRO A 111 22.56 4.27 9.16
C PRO A 111 24.05 4.13 9.52
N PRO A 112 24.94 3.88 8.54
CA PRO A 112 26.39 3.97 8.74
C PRO A 112 26.81 5.36 9.24
N ALA A 113 27.81 5.44 10.11
CA ALA A 113 28.26 6.71 10.72
C ALA A 113 28.68 7.79 9.70
N GLU A 114 29.11 7.38 8.49
CA GLU A 114 29.56 8.27 7.42
C GLU A 114 28.42 8.69 6.45
N ALA A 115 27.21 8.15 6.60
CA ALA A 115 26.10 8.41 5.68
C ALA A 115 25.29 9.64 6.09
N ASP A 116 24.84 10.44 5.11
CA ASP A 116 23.89 11.54 5.33
C ASP A 116 22.59 11.00 5.95
N PRO A 117 22.27 11.35 7.22
CA PRO A 117 21.11 10.78 7.93
C PRO A 117 19.78 11.19 7.29
N LEU A 118 19.69 12.36 6.66
CA LEU A 118 18.46 12.75 5.96
C LEU A 118 18.25 11.91 4.69
N ARG A 119 19.33 11.58 3.98
CA ARG A 119 19.28 10.67 2.82
C ARG A 119 18.92 9.25 3.25
N ALA A 120 19.54 8.74 4.32
CA ALA A 120 19.23 7.42 4.87
C ALA A 120 17.77 7.32 5.33
N ALA A 121 17.23 8.38 5.95
CA ALA A 121 15.83 8.44 6.36
C ALA A 121 14.87 8.38 5.16
N ARG A 122 15.17 9.11 4.07
CA ARG A 122 14.37 9.06 2.83
C ARG A 122 14.42 7.69 2.17
N GLU A 123 15.58 7.04 2.15
CA GLU A 123 15.72 5.67 1.65
C GLU A 123 14.92 4.67 2.49
N LEU A 124 14.96 4.77 3.81
CA LEU A 124 14.19 3.92 4.71
C LEU A 124 12.68 4.06 4.47
N ILE A 125 12.16 5.29 4.37
CA ILE A 125 10.74 5.55 4.06
C ILE A 125 10.39 4.93 2.71
N SER A 126 11.27 5.03 1.71
CA SER A 126 11.08 4.43 0.39
C SER A 126 11.11 2.89 0.42
N ARG A 127 11.79 2.26 1.38
CA ARG A 127 11.83 0.81 1.58
C ARG A 127 10.61 0.30 2.34
N ASP A 128 10.18 1.00 3.39
CA ASP A 128 8.97 0.65 4.15
C ASP A 128 7.68 0.86 3.33
N ALA A 129 7.69 1.84 2.42
CA ALA A 129 6.61 1.97 1.43
C ALA A 129 6.51 0.77 0.46
N ARG A 130 7.57 -0.05 0.32
CA ARG A 130 7.60 -1.28 -0.51
C ARG A 130 7.16 -2.54 0.25
N THR A 131 7.14 -2.54 1.59
CA THR A 131 6.80 -3.71 2.43
C THR A 131 5.30 -3.81 2.76
N LEU A 132 4.49 -2.84 2.33
CA LEU A 132 3.03 -2.90 2.47
C LEU A 132 2.40 -3.76 1.36
N PRO A 133 1.57 -4.75 1.71
CA PRO A 133 0.89 -5.59 0.73
C PRO A 133 -0.27 -4.78 0.13
N THR A 134 0.03 -4.02 -0.91
CA THR A 134 -0.99 -3.33 -1.70
C THR A 134 -1.03 -3.78 -3.16
N VAL A 135 -0.02 -4.54 -3.60
CA VAL A 135 0.02 -5.09 -4.96
C VAL A 135 0.29 -6.60 -4.95
N THR A 136 1.12 -7.10 -4.04
CA THR A 136 1.47 -8.53 -3.98
C THR A 136 0.36 -9.44 -3.41
N ASP A 137 -0.38 -9.03 -2.38
CA ASP A 137 -1.49 -9.83 -1.82
C ASP A 137 -2.73 -9.87 -2.74
N ALA A 138 -2.91 -8.84 -3.56
CA ALA A 138 -3.94 -8.80 -4.60
C ALA A 138 -3.55 -9.68 -5.80
N LEU A 139 -2.25 -9.79 -6.09
CA LEU A 139 -1.72 -10.67 -7.14
C LEU A 139 -1.64 -12.14 -6.69
N SER A 140 -1.35 -12.45 -5.42
CA SER A 140 -1.32 -13.83 -4.92
C SER A 140 -2.70 -14.46 -4.83
N SER A 141 -3.70 -13.69 -4.39
CA SER A 141 -5.11 -14.14 -4.39
C SER A 141 -5.74 -14.25 -5.79
N ALA A 142 -5.19 -13.54 -6.79
CA ALA A 142 -5.54 -13.71 -8.20
C ALA A 142 -4.78 -14.87 -8.87
N ALA A 143 -3.57 -15.16 -8.42
CA ALA A 143 -2.74 -16.27 -8.89
C ALA A 143 -3.28 -17.65 -8.45
N GLU A 144 -3.96 -17.74 -7.30
CA GLU A 144 -4.64 -18.97 -6.86
C GLU A 144 -5.92 -19.27 -7.65
N ALA A 145 -6.46 -18.28 -8.40
CA ALA A 145 -7.69 -18.41 -9.18
C ALA A 145 -7.46 -18.59 -10.69
N SER A 146 -6.24 -18.45 -11.21
CA SER A 146 -5.95 -18.65 -12.64
C SER A 146 -4.50 -19.01 -12.93
N THR A 147 -4.32 -20.11 -13.66
CA THR A 147 -3.06 -20.81 -13.90
C THR A 147 -2.06 -20.20 -14.90
N PRO A 148 -2.25 -19.05 -15.60
CA PRO A 148 -1.18 -18.50 -16.45
C PRO A 148 -0.55 -17.18 -15.95
N THR A 149 -0.47 -16.91 -14.64
CA THR A 149 -0.03 -15.58 -14.11
C THR A 149 1.45 -15.45 -13.74
N GLN A 150 2.31 -16.45 -14.00
CA GLN A 150 3.74 -16.38 -13.64
C GLN A 150 4.55 -15.32 -14.43
N TRP A 151 4.12 -14.93 -15.63
CA TRP A 151 4.81 -13.91 -16.44
C TRP A 151 4.49 -12.47 -16.00
N LEU A 152 3.31 -12.21 -15.44
CA LEU A 152 2.88 -10.91 -14.90
C LEU A 152 3.78 -10.43 -13.74
N GLY A 153 4.27 -11.37 -12.93
CA GLY A 153 5.16 -11.07 -11.79
C GLY A 153 6.57 -10.63 -12.22
N ARG A 154 6.98 -10.91 -13.46
CA ARG A 154 8.28 -10.49 -14.01
C ARG A 154 8.20 -9.12 -14.68
N LEU A 155 7.08 -8.79 -15.33
CA LEU A 155 6.88 -7.54 -16.08
C LEU A 155 6.60 -6.31 -15.17
N MET A 156 5.98 -6.51 -14.00
CA MET A 156 5.51 -5.43 -13.11
C MET A 156 6.51 -5.00 -12.01
N ARG A 157 7.64 -5.71 -11.86
CA ARG A 157 8.68 -5.41 -10.87
C ARG A 157 9.40 -4.06 -11.03
N PRO A 158 9.61 -3.49 -12.24
CA PRO A 158 10.24 -2.18 -12.37
C PRO A 158 9.28 -1.00 -12.12
N LEU A 159 7.99 -1.10 -12.47
CA LEU A 159 7.00 -0.02 -12.29
C LEU A 159 6.67 0.29 -10.82
N GLY A 160 6.68 -0.73 -9.95
CA GLY A 160 6.52 -0.54 -8.51
C GLY A 160 7.69 0.22 -7.85
N ARG A 161 8.86 0.27 -8.50
CA ARG A 161 10.02 1.02 -7.98
C ARG A 161 9.89 2.52 -8.20
N SER A 162 9.29 2.96 -9.31
CA SER A 162 9.17 4.38 -9.69
C SER A 162 8.00 5.12 -9.01
N LEU A 163 6.90 4.41 -8.73
CA LEU A 163 5.73 4.98 -8.04
C LEU A 163 5.98 5.29 -6.55
N VAL A 164 6.92 4.58 -5.92
CA VAL A 164 7.28 4.76 -4.51
C VAL A 164 8.30 5.88 -4.30
N THR A 165 9.15 6.17 -5.29
CA THR A 165 10.06 7.33 -5.25
C THR A 165 9.33 8.65 -5.48
N LEU A 166 8.17 8.62 -6.15
CA LEU A 166 7.35 9.82 -6.39
C LEU A 166 6.65 10.33 -5.11
N THR A 167 6.34 9.46 -4.15
CA THR A 167 5.57 9.81 -2.93
C THR A 167 6.38 10.60 -1.90
N THR A 168 7.71 10.49 -1.92
CA THR A 168 8.61 11.18 -0.98
C THR A 168 8.93 12.62 -1.41
N VAL A 169 8.76 12.96 -2.69
CA VAL A 169 9.15 14.26 -3.26
C VAL A 169 7.95 15.21 -3.53
N LEU A 170 6.73 14.68 -3.66
CA LEU A 170 5.55 15.49 -4.02
C LEU A 170 5.03 16.40 -2.87
N PRO A 171 4.49 17.60 -3.19
CA PRO A 171 3.78 18.49 -2.25
C PRO A 171 2.59 17.81 -1.56
N GLY A 172 2.29 18.20 -0.32
CA GLY A 172 1.33 17.51 0.56
C GLY A 172 -0.11 17.34 0.02
N TRP A 173 -0.54 18.15 -0.95
CA TRP A 173 -1.84 18.03 -1.60
C TRP A 173 -1.88 16.96 -2.69
N LEU A 174 -0.75 16.65 -3.35
CA LEU A 174 -0.63 15.60 -4.38
C LEU A 174 -0.49 14.19 -3.78
N ARG A 175 -0.06 14.06 -2.52
CA ARG A 175 0.13 12.77 -1.82
C ARG A 175 -1.16 11.98 -1.57
N TRP A 176 -2.34 12.58 -1.74
CA TRP A 176 -3.62 11.88 -1.60
C TRP A 176 -3.86 10.82 -2.69
N MET A 177 -3.26 10.98 -3.88
CA MET A 177 -3.40 10.06 -5.01
C MET A 177 -2.63 8.74 -4.83
N ALA A 178 -1.54 8.73 -4.05
CA ALA A 178 -0.76 7.53 -3.75
C ALA A 178 -1.36 6.67 -2.60
N GLY A 179 -2.49 7.12 -2.04
CA GLY A 179 -3.20 6.43 -0.97
C GLY A 179 -3.32 7.30 0.27
N TYR A 180 -4.54 7.80 0.53
CA TYR A 180 -4.95 8.62 1.69
C TYR A 180 -4.35 8.17 3.05
N ARG A 181 -4.06 6.87 3.21
CA ARG A 181 -3.55 6.26 4.44
C ARG A 181 -2.06 6.50 4.68
N GLN A 182 -1.19 6.43 3.66
CA GLN A 182 0.26 6.70 3.85
C GLN A 182 0.50 8.18 4.15
N ALA A 183 -0.23 9.07 3.46
CA ALA A 183 -0.19 10.50 3.74
C ALA A 183 -0.61 10.83 5.19
N ALA A 184 -1.54 10.08 5.79
CA ALA A 184 -1.94 10.26 7.18
C ALA A 184 -0.88 9.82 8.21
N VAL A 185 -0.06 8.81 7.87
CA VAL A 185 1.06 8.35 8.70
C VAL A 185 2.17 9.40 8.71
N LEU A 186 2.60 9.85 7.53
CA LEU A 186 3.67 10.85 7.41
C LEU A 186 3.27 12.19 8.07
N ARG A 187 2.01 12.63 7.89
CA ARG A 187 1.50 13.82 8.57
C ARG A 187 1.50 13.72 10.09
N TRP A 188 1.30 12.53 10.66
CA TRP A 188 1.38 12.34 12.12
C TRP A 188 2.82 12.51 12.62
N TYR A 189 3.81 11.97 11.89
CA TYR A 189 5.22 12.20 12.20
C TYR A 189 5.60 13.68 12.10
N GLU A 190 5.19 14.36 11.03
CA GLU A 190 5.52 15.77 10.77
C GLU A 190 4.84 16.75 11.76
N ARG A 191 3.59 16.47 12.20
CA ARG A 191 2.81 17.40 13.02
C ARG A 191 2.76 17.04 14.50
N GLU A 192 2.43 15.79 14.81
CA GLU A 192 2.22 15.36 16.18
C GLU A 192 3.56 15.01 16.82
N ALA A 193 4.28 14.09 16.18
CA ALA A 193 5.47 13.51 16.78
C ALA A 193 6.66 14.48 16.79
N GLY A 194 6.92 15.16 15.67
CA GLY A 194 7.97 16.17 15.57
C GLY A 194 7.75 17.36 16.53
N ARG A 195 6.52 17.88 16.62
CA ARG A 195 6.23 19.09 17.40
C ARG A 195 6.01 18.83 18.89
N GLU A 196 5.15 17.87 19.23
CA GLU A 196 4.71 17.69 20.62
C GLU A 196 5.63 16.77 21.43
N LEU A 197 6.26 15.78 20.80
CA LEU A 197 7.11 14.80 21.50
C LEU A 197 8.60 15.15 21.39
N LEU A 198 9.04 15.69 20.24
CA LEU A 198 10.45 16.01 19.98
C LEU A 198 10.77 17.51 20.02
N GLY A 199 9.77 18.38 20.24
CA GLY A 199 9.97 19.83 20.38
C GLY A 199 10.51 20.55 19.13
N MET A 200 10.33 19.97 17.94
CA MET A 200 10.86 20.50 16.68
C MET A 200 10.01 21.66 16.15
N SER A 201 10.64 22.53 15.34
CA SER A 201 9.98 23.69 14.74
C SER A 201 8.79 23.31 13.84
N PRO A 202 7.73 24.14 13.79
CA PRO A 202 6.58 23.92 12.89
C PRO A 202 7.02 23.83 11.43
N GLY A 203 6.59 22.77 10.73
CA GLY A 203 6.94 22.53 9.33
C GLY A 203 8.11 21.57 9.11
N CYS A 204 8.64 20.94 10.17
CA CYS A 204 9.61 19.86 10.06
C CYS A 204 9.08 18.71 9.18
N LYS A 205 9.94 18.21 8.28
CA LYS A 205 9.63 17.08 7.42
C LYS A 205 9.94 15.76 8.13
N VAL A 206 9.30 14.67 7.68
CA VAL A 206 9.42 13.34 8.30
C VAL A 206 10.85 12.80 8.35
N ASP A 207 11.70 13.16 7.39
CA ASP A 207 13.11 12.78 7.35
C ASP A 207 13.92 13.42 8.50
N ALA A 208 13.63 14.68 8.84
CA ALA A 208 14.22 15.35 9.99
C ALA A 208 13.79 14.70 11.32
N VAL A 209 12.52 14.28 11.43
CA VAL A 209 11.99 13.57 12.61
C VAL A 209 12.70 12.22 12.79
N ILE A 210 12.89 11.47 11.71
CA ILE A 210 13.62 10.18 11.74
C ILE A 210 15.09 10.39 12.13
N SER A 211 15.75 11.41 11.56
CA SER A 211 17.12 11.76 11.91
C SER A 211 17.28 12.09 13.39
N GLN A 212 16.34 12.84 13.96
CA GLN A 212 16.34 13.18 15.39
C GLN A 212 16.15 11.93 16.26
N LEU A 213 15.28 10.99 15.85
CA LEU A 213 15.08 9.74 16.58
C LEU A 213 16.33 8.86 16.62
N TRP A 214 17.10 8.79 15.52
CA TRP A 214 18.39 8.09 15.54
C TRP A 214 19.38 8.74 16.51
N HIS A 215 19.45 10.07 16.50
CA HIS A 215 20.30 10.82 17.43
C HIS A 215 19.95 10.55 18.89
N LEU A 216 18.65 10.52 19.22
CA LEU A 216 18.18 10.24 20.58
C LEU A 216 18.36 8.76 20.97
N ALA A 217 18.22 7.84 20.02
CA ALA A 217 18.39 6.41 20.26
C ALA A 217 19.85 6.00 20.50
N ASP A 218 20.80 6.73 19.93
CA ASP A 218 22.24 6.51 20.15
C ASP A 218 22.79 7.26 21.38
N SER A 219 21.97 8.11 22.01
CA SER A 219 22.35 8.83 23.24
C SER A 219 22.40 7.90 24.46
N GLU A 220 23.40 8.12 25.30
CA GLU A 220 23.47 7.48 26.63
C GLU A 220 22.68 8.25 27.70
N ASP A 221 22.16 9.45 27.40
CA ASP A 221 21.35 10.22 28.35
C ASP A 221 20.01 9.52 28.63
N ARG A 222 19.70 9.32 29.91
CA ARG A 222 18.45 8.75 30.40
C ARG A 222 17.22 9.51 29.88
N ARG A 223 17.31 10.83 29.73
CA ARG A 223 16.21 11.69 29.22
C ARG A 223 15.91 11.45 27.75
N ASP A 224 16.95 11.21 26.94
CA ASP A 224 16.79 10.94 25.51
C ASP A 224 16.16 9.57 25.28
N ARG A 225 16.59 8.55 26.04
CA ARG A 225 15.98 7.21 26.02
C ARG A 225 14.50 7.24 26.42
N LEU A 226 14.16 8.00 27.46
CA LEU A 226 12.75 8.21 27.86
C LEU A 226 11.93 8.90 26.76
N THR A 227 12.54 9.83 26.02
CA THR A 227 11.88 10.51 24.89
C THR A 227 11.56 9.53 23.76
N VAL A 228 12.47 8.59 23.48
CA VAL A 228 12.25 7.51 22.50
C VAL A 228 11.14 6.55 22.97
N ASP A 229 11.11 6.17 24.25
CA ASP A 229 10.06 5.29 24.79
C ASP A 229 8.67 5.96 24.74
N ARG A 230 8.58 7.26 25.11
CA ARG A 230 7.35 8.06 24.95
C ARG A 230 6.90 8.12 23.49
N PHE A 231 7.84 8.25 22.56
CA PHE A 231 7.56 8.25 21.13
C PHE A 231 6.97 6.91 20.68
N LEU A 232 7.54 5.78 21.11
CA LEU A 232 7.06 4.44 20.77
C LEU A 232 5.64 4.19 21.30
N VAL A 233 5.37 4.54 22.56
CA VAL A 233 4.04 4.45 23.15
C VAL A 233 3.05 5.33 22.37
N ALA A 234 3.41 6.57 22.05
CA ALA A 234 2.55 7.47 21.29
C ALA A 234 2.22 6.94 19.89
N ALA A 235 3.21 6.38 19.17
CA ALA A 235 2.99 5.80 17.85
C ALA A 235 2.08 4.57 17.89
N PHE A 236 2.26 3.70 18.90
CA PHE A 236 1.42 2.53 19.14
C PHE A 236 -0.04 2.92 19.42
N LEU A 237 -0.23 3.89 20.31
CA LEU A 237 -1.55 4.39 20.71
C LEU A 237 -2.26 5.15 19.58
N ALA A 238 -1.53 5.95 18.80
CA ALA A 238 -2.09 6.66 17.64
C ALA A 238 -2.58 5.71 16.53
N ASP A 239 -1.98 4.53 16.40
CA ASP A 239 -2.45 3.48 15.49
C ASP A 239 -3.73 2.81 16.00
N ILE A 240 -3.79 2.50 17.29
CA ILE A 240 -5.02 1.99 17.91
C ILE A 240 -6.13 3.01 17.73
N GLU A 241 -5.92 4.26 18.12
CA GLU A 241 -6.93 5.31 18.01
C GLU A 241 -7.42 5.50 16.57
N ALA A 242 -6.50 5.57 15.60
CA ALA A 242 -6.83 5.71 14.18
C ALA A 242 -7.61 4.51 13.63
N ALA A 243 -7.37 3.30 14.15
CA ALA A 243 -8.15 2.14 13.76
C ALA A 243 -9.64 2.30 14.14
N TYR A 244 -9.94 2.98 15.24
CA TYR A 244 -11.31 3.19 15.73
C TYR A 244 -11.98 4.50 15.23
N ARG A 245 -11.23 5.43 14.61
CA ARG A 245 -11.79 6.66 14.01
C ARG A 245 -12.65 6.35 12.78
N GLY A 246 -13.85 6.93 12.71
CA GLY A 246 -14.77 6.85 11.55
C GLY A 246 -15.55 5.52 11.41
N ALA A 247 -15.31 4.53 12.27
CA ALA A 247 -15.97 3.23 12.22
C ALA A 247 -17.07 3.10 13.28
N ARG A 248 -18.29 3.59 12.98
CA ARG A 248 -19.49 3.53 13.85
C ARG A 248 -19.91 2.12 14.32
N HIS A 249 -19.20 1.06 13.91
CA HIS A 249 -19.56 -0.35 14.13
C HIS A 249 -18.58 -1.10 15.04
N ARG A 250 -17.48 -0.48 15.49
CA ARG A 250 -16.52 -1.11 16.41
C ARG A 250 -16.93 -0.84 17.86
N LYS A 251 -17.60 -1.83 18.47
CA LYS A 251 -18.27 -1.75 19.78
C LYS A 251 -17.47 -2.35 20.95
N VAL A 252 -16.25 -2.84 20.73
CA VAL A 252 -15.37 -3.41 21.77
C VAL A 252 -14.03 -2.65 21.78
N ASN A 253 -13.35 -2.58 22.93
CA ASN A 253 -12.02 -1.98 23.08
C ASN A 253 -10.92 -2.98 22.68
N CYS A 254 -9.74 -2.49 22.29
CA CYS A 254 -8.54 -3.33 22.16
C CYS A 254 -8.07 -3.74 23.56
N VAL A 255 -7.58 -4.97 23.75
CA VAL A 255 -7.12 -5.46 25.05
C VAL A 255 -5.64 -5.80 25.02
N LEU A 256 -4.87 -5.29 25.98
CA LEU A 256 -3.47 -5.64 26.20
C LEU A 256 -3.33 -6.28 27.58
N LEU A 257 -2.92 -7.54 27.60
CA LEU A 257 -2.66 -8.32 28.80
C LEU A 257 -1.15 -8.38 29.04
N LEU A 258 -0.69 -7.95 30.22
CA LEU A 258 0.70 -7.98 30.63
C LEU A 258 0.85 -8.90 31.84
N ASP A 259 1.47 -10.08 31.67
CA ASP A 259 1.74 -10.99 32.78
C ASP A 259 3.15 -10.72 33.35
N GLY A 260 3.29 -10.62 34.67
CA GLY A 260 4.59 -10.44 35.33
C GLY A 260 5.12 -9.00 35.33
N ALA A 261 4.25 -8.00 35.43
CA ALA A 261 4.62 -6.58 35.32
C ALA A 261 5.53 -6.03 36.44
N ASP A 262 5.83 -6.81 37.47
CA ASP A 262 6.86 -6.47 38.46
C ASP A 262 8.25 -6.36 37.85
N LEU A 263 8.49 -7.12 36.78
CA LEU A 263 9.76 -7.14 36.05
C LEU A 263 10.03 -5.85 35.27
N LEU A 264 9.03 -4.96 35.15
CA LEU A 264 9.15 -3.65 34.52
C LEU A 264 9.62 -2.56 35.49
N SER A 265 9.57 -2.82 36.80
CA SER A 265 9.97 -1.84 37.80
C SER A 265 11.50 -1.72 37.85
N PRO A 266 12.07 -0.50 37.88
CA PRO A 266 13.52 -0.29 38.00
C PRO A 266 14.07 -0.69 39.38
N ILE A 267 13.20 -0.94 40.36
CA ILE A 267 13.61 -1.39 41.69
C ILE A 267 13.83 -2.91 41.64
N GLU A 268 15.06 -3.31 41.36
CA GLU A 268 15.53 -4.65 41.71
C GLU A 268 15.58 -4.75 43.24
N LEU A 269 14.45 -5.13 43.84
CA LEU A 269 14.34 -5.53 45.24
C LEU A 269 15.06 -6.88 45.43
N ASN A 270 16.39 -6.87 45.28
CA ASN A 270 17.22 -8.03 45.53
C ASN A 270 17.55 -8.06 47.02
N LEU A 271 17.20 -9.17 47.69
CA LEU A 271 17.59 -9.42 49.09
C LEU A 271 19.12 -9.66 49.24
N PHE A 272 19.88 -9.65 48.13
CA PHE A 272 21.33 -9.82 48.07
C PHE A 272 21.96 -8.75 47.15
N PRO A 273 23.11 -8.16 47.53
CA PRO A 273 23.89 -7.32 46.62
C PRO A 273 24.46 -8.18 45.47
N VAL A 274 24.40 -7.66 44.24
CA VAL A 274 24.86 -8.37 43.04
C VAL A 274 26.34 -8.02 42.78
N ASP A 275 27.23 -9.02 42.76
CA ASP A 275 28.68 -8.84 42.49
C ASP A 275 29.02 -8.55 41.01
N ARG A 276 28.01 -8.48 40.12
CA ARG A 276 28.18 -8.16 38.69
C ARG A 276 27.54 -6.81 38.36
N PRO A 277 28.11 -6.03 37.41
CA PRO A 277 27.45 -4.85 36.88
C PRO A 277 26.13 -5.27 36.23
N VAL A 278 25.03 -4.98 36.90
CA VAL A 278 23.66 -5.19 36.40
C VAL A 278 23.45 -4.23 35.22
N ALA A 279 22.75 -4.70 34.18
CA ALA A 279 22.37 -3.83 33.07
C ALA A 279 21.63 -2.59 33.62
N PRO A 280 21.86 -1.38 33.09
CA PRO A 280 21.24 -0.18 33.62
C PRO A 280 19.73 -0.34 33.63
N ALA A 281 19.10 -0.13 34.80
CA ALA A 281 17.66 -0.23 34.95
C ALA A 281 16.96 0.58 33.85
N PRO A 282 15.88 0.04 33.24
CA PRO A 282 15.17 0.76 32.19
C PRO A 282 14.75 2.14 32.71
N PRO A 283 14.85 3.18 31.86
CA PRO A 283 14.64 4.56 32.29
C PRO A 283 13.25 4.79 32.89
N THR A 284 12.21 4.04 32.48
CA THR A 284 10.80 4.15 32.92
C THR A 284 10.00 2.85 32.67
N ASP A 285 8.98 2.59 33.50
CA ASP A 285 8.03 1.46 33.37
C ASP A 285 7.03 1.73 32.21
N VAL A 286 6.86 0.79 31.27
CA VAL A 286 5.88 0.91 30.17
C VAL A 286 4.44 1.08 30.68
N LEU A 287 4.11 0.55 31.86
CA LEU A 287 2.81 0.81 32.50
C LEU A 287 2.64 2.27 32.91
N GLU A 288 3.71 2.90 33.41
CA GLU A 288 3.71 4.31 33.76
C GLU A 288 3.55 5.19 32.52
N LEU A 289 4.21 4.83 31.41
CA LEU A 289 4.05 5.52 30.12
C LEU A 289 2.63 5.36 29.55
N LEU A 290 2.00 4.19 29.71
CA LEU A 290 0.61 3.96 29.31
C LEU A 290 -0.36 4.74 30.21
N ALA A 291 -0.09 4.85 31.51
CA ALA A 291 -0.83 5.69 32.45
C ALA A 291 -0.68 7.19 32.13
N GLU A 292 0.54 7.65 31.81
CA GLU A 292 0.82 9.02 31.36
C GLU A 292 0.04 9.35 30.07
N ALA A 293 0.03 8.43 29.10
CA ALA A 293 -0.73 8.60 27.87
C ALA A 293 -2.25 8.66 28.12
N ARG A 294 -2.75 7.99 29.17
CA ARG A 294 -4.15 8.03 29.59
C ARG A 294 -4.60 9.40 30.06
N LEU A 295 -3.68 10.21 30.61
CA LEU A 295 -3.97 11.60 31.01
C LEU A 295 -4.31 12.47 29.80
N ARG A 296 -3.60 12.27 28.69
CA ARG A 296 -3.79 13.00 27.42
C ARG A 296 -5.00 12.49 26.64
N HIS A 297 -5.21 11.17 26.59
CA HIS A 297 -6.28 10.53 25.83
C HIS A 297 -7.10 9.56 26.69
N PRO A 298 -8.00 10.06 27.56
CA PRO A 298 -8.71 9.24 28.54
C PRO A 298 -9.65 8.20 27.89
N ASP A 299 -10.20 8.48 26.71
CA ASP A 299 -11.16 7.62 25.99
C ASP A 299 -10.53 6.74 24.91
N LEU A 300 -9.19 6.61 24.89
CA LEU A 300 -8.46 5.81 23.92
C LEU A 300 -8.90 4.32 24.01
N PRO A 301 -9.24 3.64 22.91
CA PRO A 301 -9.86 2.31 22.94
C PRO A 301 -8.85 1.17 23.17
N LEU A 302 -8.07 1.26 24.25
CA LEU A 302 -7.12 0.26 24.73
C LEU A 302 -7.35 0.05 26.24
N LEU A 303 -7.79 -1.15 26.60
CA LEU A 303 -7.87 -1.65 27.97
C LEU A 303 -6.58 -2.42 28.28
N VAL A 304 -5.87 -2.00 29.32
CA VAL A 304 -4.62 -2.64 29.77
C VAL A 304 -4.92 -3.39 31.07
N ILE A 305 -4.55 -4.67 31.13
CA ILE A 305 -4.67 -5.50 32.34
C ILE A 305 -3.30 -6.10 32.61
N ALA A 306 -2.71 -5.71 33.74
CA ALA A 306 -1.39 -6.13 34.16
C ALA A 306 -1.45 -6.93 35.46
N THR A 307 -0.50 -7.85 35.66
CA THR A 307 -0.38 -8.61 36.90
C THR A 307 0.89 -8.21 37.66
N LYS A 308 0.78 -7.98 38.97
CA LYS A 308 1.91 -7.65 39.86
C LYS A 308 1.96 -8.56 41.11
N GLN A 309 3.12 -8.73 41.69
CA GLN A 309 3.45 -9.43 42.94
C GLN A 309 3.85 -8.44 44.03
N SER A 310 4.27 -7.22 43.73
CA SER A 310 4.44 -6.18 44.76
C SER A 310 3.21 -5.29 44.88
N THR A 311 2.95 -4.82 46.09
CA THR A 311 1.99 -3.74 46.35
C THR A 311 2.60 -2.45 45.83
N ALA A 312 1.95 -1.80 44.86
CA ALA A 312 2.23 -0.40 44.59
C ALA A 312 1.66 0.44 45.75
N ASP A 313 2.20 1.63 45.99
CA ASP A 313 1.76 2.64 46.98
C ASP A 313 0.34 3.19 46.72
N ILE A 314 -0.56 2.37 46.19
CA ILE A 314 -1.89 2.75 45.74
C ILE A 314 -2.87 2.25 46.79
N GLU A 315 -3.48 3.18 47.53
CA GLU A 315 -4.55 2.92 48.49
C GLU A 315 -5.58 1.95 47.88
N ASP A 316 -5.70 0.78 48.49
CA ASP A 316 -6.70 -0.25 48.17
C ASP A 316 -8.08 0.44 48.19
N ILE A 317 -8.86 0.32 47.12
CA ILE A 317 -10.23 0.84 47.11
C ILE A 317 -11.06 -0.17 47.90
N PRO A 318 -11.68 0.20 49.04
CA PRO A 318 -12.49 -0.73 49.82
C PRO A 318 -13.57 -1.35 48.94
N LEU A 319 -13.64 -2.69 48.94
CA LEU A 319 -14.70 -3.41 48.24
C LEU A 319 -16.03 -3.19 48.99
N PRO A 320 -17.13 -2.87 48.28
CA PRO A 320 -18.46 -2.57 48.83
C PRO A 320 -19.13 -3.59 49.77
N HIS A 321 -18.51 -4.70 50.17
CA HIS A 321 -19.06 -5.51 51.27
C HIS A 321 -19.09 -4.74 52.62
N GLU A 322 -18.34 -3.63 52.73
CA GLU A 322 -18.41 -2.67 53.83
C GLU A 322 -19.47 -1.56 53.63
N LEU A 323 -20.08 -1.49 52.44
CA LEU A 323 -21.21 -0.61 52.09
C LEU A 323 -22.47 -1.47 51.94
N ALA A 324 -22.86 -2.17 53.00
CA ALA A 324 -24.19 -2.77 53.07
C ALA A 324 -25.23 -1.64 52.93
N SER A 325 -26.09 -1.72 51.93
CA SER A 325 -27.27 -0.85 51.83
C SER A 325 -28.17 -1.07 53.05
N GLU A 326 -28.75 0.00 53.59
CA GLU A 326 -29.73 -0.04 54.69
C GLU A 326 -30.96 -0.95 54.39
N ASP A 327 -31.14 -1.39 53.13
CA ASP A 327 -32.26 -2.24 52.66
C ASP A 327 -32.02 -3.77 52.71
N GLY A 328 -30.93 -4.26 53.31
CA GLY A 328 -30.80 -5.68 53.71
C GLY A 328 -30.62 -6.75 52.60
N GLY A 329 -30.45 -6.37 51.33
CA GLY A 329 -30.09 -7.30 50.24
C GLY A 329 -28.59 -7.32 49.96
N GLU A 330 -27.99 -8.51 49.76
CA GLU A 330 -26.59 -8.60 49.32
C GLU A 330 -26.41 -8.01 47.91
N PRO A 331 -25.50 -7.05 47.70
CA PRO A 331 -25.32 -6.39 46.40
C PRO A 331 -24.79 -7.39 45.36
N SER A 332 -25.31 -7.30 44.13
CA SER A 332 -24.87 -8.19 43.05
C SER A 332 -23.41 -7.90 42.66
N PRO A 333 -22.65 -8.88 42.14
CA PRO A 333 -21.29 -8.67 41.65
C PRO A 333 -21.14 -7.54 40.62
N VAL A 334 -22.18 -7.30 39.81
CA VAL A 334 -22.22 -6.22 38.81
C VAL A 334 -22.36 -4.84 39.47
N ASP A 335 -23.10 -4.74 40.57
CA ASP A 335 -23.26 -3.48 41.32
C ASP A 335 -21.95 -3.13 42.05
N ILE A 336 -21.28 -4.14 42.62
CA ILE A 336 -19.94 -4.00 43.21
C ILE A 336 -18.94 -3.52 42.15
N ALA A 337 -18.91 -4.16 40.98
CA ALA A 337 -18.04 -3.77 39.86
C ALA A 337 -18.29 -2.32 39.42
N ARG A 338 -19.56 -1.91 39.34
CA ARG A 338 -19.97 -0.55 38.98
C ARG A 338 -19.47 0.47 40.00
N ALA A 339 -19.65 0.19 41.30
CA ALA A 339 -19.18 1.07 42.37
C ALA A 339 -17.66 1.26 42.32
N VAL A 340 -16.90 0.18 42.12
CA VAL A 340 -15.43 0.22 41.98
C VAL A 340 -15.00 1.09 40.79
N TYR A 341 -15.62 0.91 39.62
CA TYR A 341 -15.31 1.74 38.45
C TYR A 341 -15.58 3.23 38.67
N TRP A 342 -16.73 3.58 39.26
CA TRP A 342 -17.07 4.98 39.51
C TRP A 342 -16.19 5.62 40.58
N GLY A 343 -15.85 4.87 41.64
CA GLY A 343 -14.90 5.32 42.65
C GLY A 343 -13.53 5.65 42.05
N TRP A 344 -13.02 4.76 41.20
CA TRP A 344 -11.80 5.02 40.44
C TRP A 344 -11.93 6.23 39.52
N ARG A 345 -13.00 6.30 38.72
CA ARG A 345 -13.20 7.39 37.75
C ARG A 345 -13.20 8.76 38.42
N ASN A 346 -13.88 8.89 39.56
CA ASN A 346 -13.92 10.13 40.32
C ASN A 346 -12.51 10.53 40.81
N ARG A 347 -11.71 9.56 41.27
CA ARG A 347 -10.30 9.77 41.67
C ARG A 347 -9.45 10.21 40.47
N PHE A 348 -9.57 9.51 39.34
CA PHE A 348 -8.84 9.82 38.10
C PHE A 348 -9.15 11.22 37.57
N GLU A 349 -10.43 11.59 37.53
CA GLU A 349 -10.87 12.91 37.06
C GLU A 349 -10.44 14.04 38.02
N ARG A 350 -10.38 13.79 39.34
CA ARG A 350 -9.98 14.77 40.36
C ARG A 350 -8.48 15.05 40.39
N PHE A 351 -7.64 14.01 40.34
CA PHE A 351 -6.20 14.16 40.57
C PHE A 351 -5.38 14.29 39.28
N ARG A 352 -5.79 13.62 38.19
CA ARG A 352 -5.10 13.65 36.88
C ARG A 352 -3.57 13.42 36.97
N ARG A 353 -3.15 12.47 37.80
CA ARG A 353 -1.76 11.99 37.94
C ARG A 353 -1.61 10.58 37.37
N PRO A 354 -0.40 10.14 36.95
CA PRO A 354 -0.19 8.78 36.43
C PRO A 354 -0.74 7.69 37.37
N ASP A 355 -0.49 7.80 38.68
CA ASP A 355 -0.97 6.83 39.69
C ASP A 355 -2.50 6.74 39.75
N SER A 356 -3.20 7.85 39.49
CA SER A 356 -4.67 7.89 39.47
C SER A 356 -5.28 7.25 38.22
N ALA A 357 -4.48 7.01 37.16
CA ALA A 357 -4.92 6.30 35.96
C ALA A 357 -4.93 4.77 36.14
N CYS A 358 -4.24 4.28 37.18
CA CYS A 358 -4.20 2.87 37.54
C CYS A 358 -5.38 2.49 38.45
N LEU A 359 -5.93 1.29 38.26
CA LEU A 359 -6.95 0.69 39.12
C LEU A 359 -6.39 -0.61 39.73
N PRO A 360 -5.91 -0.59 40.99
CA PRO A 360 -5.38 -1.78 41.64
C PRO A 360 -6.51 -2.72 42.05
N ILE A 361 -6.31 -4.02 41.88
CA ILE A 361 -7.24 -5.08 42.31
C ILE A 361 -6.47 -6.15 43.06
N ARG A 362 -6.74 -6.29 44.35
CA ARG A 362 -6.12 -7.33 45.19
C ARG A 362 -6.82 -8.68 44.99
N LEU A 363 -6.06 -9.70 44.58
CA LEU A 363 -6.55 -11.08 44.52
C LEU A 363 -6.34 -11.78 45.86
N ARG A 364 -7.42 -11.92 46.64
CA ARG A 364 -7.40 -12.57 47.96
C ARG A 364 -7.42 -14.11 47.85
N PRO A 365 -6.92 -14.83 48.86
CA PRO A 365 -7.14 -16.28 48.98
C PRO A 365 -8.63 -16.61 49.12
N PHE A 366 -9.00 -17.83 48.73
CA PHE A 366 -10.37 -18.30 48.87
C PHE A 366 -10.79 -18.39 50.34
N THR A 367 -11.99 -17.91 50.64
CA THR A 367 -12.66 -18.23 51.90
C THR A 367 -12.94 -19.73 51.97
N ARG A 368 -13.33 -20.21 53.15
CA ARG A 368 -13.73 -21.61 53.33
C ARG A 368 -14.91 -21.98 52.42
N ASP A 369 -15.87 -21.07 52.26
CA ASP A 369 -17.06 -21.29 51.44
C ASP A 369 -16.71 -21.27 49.95
N GLU A 370 -15.85 -20.36 49.51
CA GLU A 370 -15.30 -20.34 48.15
C GLU A 370 -14.46 -21.59 47.85
N THR A 371 -13.72 -22.11 48.84
CA THR A 371 -13.00 -23.40 48.70
C THR A 371 -13.99 -24.55 48.49
N GLY A 372 -15.13 -24.52 49.19
CA GLY A 372 -16.24 -25.46 48.97
C GLY A 372 -16.86 -25.34 47.57
N GLN A 373 -17.16 -24.11 47.13
CA GLN A 373 -17.69 -23.84 45.79
C GLN A 373 -16.73 -24.32 44.69
N PHE A 374 -15.44 -24.08 44.85
CA PHE A 374 -14.39 -24.57 43.96
C PHE A 374 -14.43 -26.09 43.84
N LEU A 375 -14.52 -26.79 44.96
CA LEU A 375 -14.57 -28.26 45.01
C LEU A 375 -15.83 -28.82 44.36
N THR A 376 -16.99 -28.24 44.61
CA THR A 376 -18.25 -28.64 43.98
C THR A 376 -18.16 -28.54 42.45
N GLN A 377 -17.65 -27.43 41.93
CA GLN A 377 -17.48 -27.25 40.48
C GLN A 377 -16.40 -28.16 39.88
N TRP A 378 -15.31 -28.35 40.62
CA TRP A 378 -14.24 -29.27 40.23
C TRP A 378 -14.77 -30.70 40.06
N THR A 379 -15.62 -31.13 41.00
CA THR A 379 -16.23 -32.46 41.05
C THR A 379 -17.28 -32.64 39.95
N GLN A 380 -18.21 -31.70 39.80
CA GLN A 380 -19.23 -31.70 38.75
C GLN A 380 -18.64 -31.86 37.34
N ARG A 381 -17.53 -31.16 37.06
CA ARG A 381 -16.89 -31.18 35.74
C ARG A 381 -16.08 -32.44 35.44
N ARG A 382 -15.72 -33.24 36.47
CA ARG A 382 -14.86 -34.44 36.34
C ARG A 382 -15.51 -35.74 36.78
N ALA A 383 -16.80 -35.72 37.16
CA ALA A 383 -17.50 -36.85 37.76
C ALA A 383 -16.74 -37.44 38.98
N GLY A 384 -16.08 -36.58 39.75
CA GLY A 384 -15.44 -36.95 41.00
C GLY A 384 -16.48 -37.36 42.06
N THR A 385 -16.07 -38.11 43.08
CA THR A 385 -16.98 -38.63 44.13
C THR A 385 -16.65 -38.10 45.54
N VAL A 386 -15.73 -37.14 45.66
CA VAL A 386 -15.18 -36.73 46.97
C VAL A 386 -15.71 -35.35 47.41
N GLU A 387 -17.00 -35.27 47.74
CA GLU A 387 -17.58 -34.10 48.43
C GLU A 387 -17.78 -34.41 49.92
N ARG A 388 -16.72 -34.26 50.73
CA ARG A 388 -16.80 -34.40 52.19
C ARG A 388 -16.56 -33.04 52.85
N PRO A 389 -17.43 -32.56 53.77
CA PRO A 389 -17.21 -31.31 54.52
C PRO A 389 -15.86 -31.27 55.27
N ALA A 390 -15.39 -32.44 55.73
CA ALA A 390 -14.08 -32.60 56.36
C ALA A 390 -12.93 -32.30 55.38
N LEU A 391 -13.04 -32.73 54.11
CA LEU A 391 -12.04 -32.45 53.08
C LEU A 391 -12.00 -30.97 52.69
N VAL A 392 -13.15 -30.29 52.59
CA VAL A 392 -13.22 -28.83 52.34
C VAL A 392 -12.47 -28.08 53.45
N SER A 393 -12.71 -28.47 54.70
CA SER A 393 -12.11 -27.85 55.88
C SER A 393 -10.59 -28.12 55.93
N GLU A 394 -10.16 -29.35 55.66
CA GLU A 394 -8.74 -29.71 55.63
C GLU A 394 -8.00 -29.01 54.47
N LEU A 395 -8.61 -28.94 53.27
CA LEU A 395 -8.06 -28.22 52.14
C LEU A 395 -7.88 -26.74 52.46
N HIS A 396 -8.92 -26.08 52.98
CA HIS A 396 -8.82 -24.67 53.36
C HIS A 396 -7.76 -24.43 54.44
N GLU A 397 -7.72 -25.25 55.50
CA GLU A 397 -6.74 -25.08 56.58
C GLU A 397 -5.29 -25.36 56.16
N VAL A 398 -5.04 -26.34 55.29
CA VAL A 398 -3.68 -26.69 54.84
C VAL A 398 -3.18 -25.73 53.76
N THR A 399 -4.06 -25.32 52.85
CA THR A 399 -3.71 -24.43 51.73
C THR A 399 -3.88 -22.95 52.06
N HIS A 400 -4.54 -22.64 53.19
CA HIS A 400 -5.00 -21.30 53.57
C HIS A 400 -5.83 -20.62 52.47
N GLY A 401 -6.60 -21.41 51.71
CA GLY A 401 -7.40 -20.93 50.58
C GLY A 401 -6.58 -20.48 49.38
N HIS A 402 -5.27 -20.73 49.34
CA HIS A 402 -4.44 -20.28 48.23
C HIS A 402 -4.83 -20.99 46.92
N PRO A 403 -5.28 -20.27 45.87
CA PRO A 403 -5.94 -20.87 44.71
C PRO A 403 -5.14 -21.96 43.99
N LEU A 404 -3.86 -21.73 43.73
CA LEU A 404 -2.99 -22.74 43.11
C LEU A 404 -2.77 -23.95 44.02
N ALA A 405 -2.66 -23.74 45.34
CA ALA A 405 -2.45 -24.82 46.29
C ALA A 405 -3.71 -25.69 46.45
N VAL A 406 -4.90 -25.08 46.51
CA VAL A 406 -6.19 -25.78 46.48
C VAL A 406 -6.29 -26.65 45.21
N ARG A 407 -5.97 -26.08 44.05
CA ARG A 407 -6.02 -26.79 42.76
C ARG A 407 -5.05 -27.98 42.70
N LEU A 408 -3.78 -27.77 43.07
CA LEU A 408 -2.78 -28.83 43.06
C LEU A 408 -3.11 -29.91 44.10
N ALA A 409 -3.56 -29.51 45.29
CA ALA A 409 -3.95 -30.42 46.35
C ALA A 409 -5.08 -31.35 45.91
N ILE A 410 -6.19 -30.81 45.39
CA ILE A 410 -7.32 -31.64 44.96
C ILE A 410 -6.94 -32.54 43.77
N LYS A 411 -6.09 -32.08 42.86
CA LYS A 411 -5.65 -32.86 41.70
C LYS A 411 -4.85 -34.10 42.09
N VAL A 412 -3.99 -33.99 43.11
CA VAL A 412 -3.26 -35.13 43.65
C VAL A 412 -4.16 -36.02 44.50
N VAL A 413 -5.06 -35.44 45.31
CA VAL A 413 -6.06 -36.18 46.08
C VAL A 413 -6.93 -37.04 45.16
N ASP A 414 -7.48 -36.48 44.08
CA ASP A 414 -8.31 -37.20 43.11
C ASP A 414 -7.55 -38.34 42.43
N ARG A 415 -6.29 -38.12 42.05
CA ARG A 415 -5.45 -39.15 41.43
C ARG A 415 -5.15 -40.30 42.38
N ARG A 416 -4.81 -39.99 43.63
CA ARG A 416 -4.58 -40.97 44.69
C ARG A 416 -5.86 -41.71 45.04
N TYR A 417 -6.97 -41.00 45.19
CA TYR A 417 -8.28 -41.59 45.47
C TYR A 417 -8.76 -42.49 44.33
N ALA A 418 -8.55 -42.11 43.07
CA ALA A 418 -8.88 -42.95 41.92
C ALA A 418 -8.08 -44.27 41.91
N ARG A 419 -6.83 -44.25 42.41
CA ARG A 419 -5.93 -45.42 42.48
C ARG A 419 -6.20 -46.28 43.70
N ASP A 420 -6.20 -45.68 44.89
CA ASP A 420 -6.11 -46.35 46.18
C ASP A 420 -7.47 -46.40 46.89
N ARG A 421 -8.51 -45.70 46.38
CA ARG A 421 -9.84 -45.53 46.99
C ARG A 421 -9.85 -44.93 48.40
N VAL A 422 -8.70 -44.42 48.84
CA VAL A 422 -8.49 -43.76 50.13
C VAL A 422 -8.09 -42.30 49.88
N VAL A 423 -8.68 -41.37 50.64
CA VAL A 423 -8.32 -39.95 50.59
C VAL A 423 -7.04 -39.75 51.40
N PRO A 424 -5.91 -39.36 50.79
CA PRO A 424 -4.68 -39.09 51.53
C PRO A 424 -4.82 -37.80 52.37
N PRO A 425 -4.02 -37.64 53.45
CA PRO A 425 -3.94 -36.37 54.17
C PRO A 425 -3.56 -35.25 53.21
N VAL A 426 -4.27 -34.12 53.24
CA VAL A 426 -4.02 -33.02 52.29
C VAL A 426 -2.60 -32.50 52.42
N ARG A 427 -2.04 -32.42 53.64
CA ARG A 427 -0.67 -31.94 53.84
C ARG A 427 0.38 -32.88 53.23
N SER A 428 0.12 -34.19 53.19
CA SER A 428 1.02 -35.17 52.56
C SER A 428 1.16 -34.96 51.03
N VAL A 429 0.23 -34.23 50.43
CA VAL A 429 0.26 -33.87 49.00
C VAL A 429 1.45 -32.99 48.66
N PHE A 430 1.90 -32.11 49.58
CA PHE A 430 3.01 -31.21 49.30
C PHE A 430 4.35 -31.95 49.08
N ALA A 431 4.49 -33.17 49.61
CA ALA A 431 5.64 -34.03 49.35
C ALA A 431 5.51 -34.90 48.08
N GLN A 432 4.38 -34.83 47.36
CA GLN A 432 4.16 -35.57 46.11
C GLN A 432 4.70 -34.80 44.91
N LEU A 433 5.07 -35.52 43.84
CA LEU A 433 5.51 -34.91 42.58
C LEU A 433 4.41 -34.08 41.92
N VAL A 434 4.80 -32.99 41.26
CA VAL A 434 3.87 -32.11 40.53
C VAL A 434 3.16 -32.88 39.41
N PRO A 435 1.82 -32.77 39.30
CA PRO A 435 1.06 -33.32 38.18
C PRO A 435 1.52 -32.84 36.78
N ASN A 436 1.92 -33.79 35.91
CA ASN A 436 2.49 -33.62 34.54
C ASN A 436 1.91 -32.52 33.58
N PRO A 437 0.63 -32.10 33.61
CA PRO A 437 0.15 -31.01 32.75
C PRO A 437 0.49 -29.58 33.22
N GLU A 438 0.92 -29.39 34.49
CA GLU A 438 1.21 -28.06 35.06
C GLU A 438 2.73 -27.81 35.21
N ALA A 439 3.53 -28.70 34.61
CA ALA A 439 4.99 -28.74 34.68
C ALA A 439 5.70 -27.85 33.62
N GLU A 440 5.01 -26.92 32.98
CA GLU A 440 5.67 -25.92 32.12
C GLU A 440 6.61 -25.07 32.98
N GLY A 441 7.91 -25.35 32.86
CA GLY A 441 8.99 -24.72 33.63
C GLY A 441 9.27 -25.30 35.01
N ALA A 442 8.69 -26.45 35.37
CA ALA A 442 9.06 -27.21 36.58
C ALA A 442 9.96 -28.41 36.20
N ASP A 443 10.98 -28.72 37.00
CA ASP A 443 11.73 -29.96 36.82
C ASP A 443 10.82 -31.18 37.08
N ARG A 444 11.00 -32.28 36.35
CA ARG A 444 10.14 -33.48 36.43
C ARG A 444 10.22 -34.19 37.79
N THR A 445 11.14 -33.75 38.64
CA THR A 445 11.43 -34.26 39.98
C THR A 445 10.90 -33.36 41.10
N GLU A 446 10.34 -32.18 40.79
CA GLU A 446 9.84 -31.24 41.80
C GLU A 446 8.58 -31.75 42.49
N THR A 447 8.52 -31.55 43.81
CA THR A 447 7.33 -31.76 44.64
C THR A 447 6.36 -30.58 44.57
N VAL A 448 5.09 -30.80 44.91
CA VAL A 448 4.06 -29.76 44.95
C VAL A 448 4.45 -28.61 45.89
N GLY A 449 5.07 -28.91 47.03
CA GLY A 449 5.56 -27.92 47.98
C GLY A 449 6.70 -27.07 47.40
N GLU A 450 7.68 -27.69 46.75
CA GLU A 450 8.78 -27.00 46.06
C GLU A 450 8.27 -26.11 44.92
N TYR A 451 7.30 -26.59 44.14
CA TYR A 451 6.69 -25.82 43.07
C TYR A 451 5.89 -24.62 43.59
N LEU A 452 5.10 -24.79 44.66
CA LEU A 452 4.38 -23.69 45.28
C LEU A 452 5.36 -22.63 45.83
N MET A 453 6.43 -23.08 46.51
CA MET A 453 7.51 -22.20 46.96
C MET A 453 8.13 -21.43 45.79
N LEU A 454 8.45 -22.12 44.70
CA LEU A 454 9.00 -21.52 43.49
C LEU A 454 8.05 -20.46 42.90
N ARG A 455 6.73 -20.67 42.96
CA ARG A 455 5.75 -19.68 42.50
C ARG A 455 5.70 -18.44 43.39
N PHE A 456 5.77 -18.60 44.71
CA PHE A 456 5.90 -17.45 45.64
C PHE A 456 7.18 -16.66 45.40
N LEU A 457 8.28 -17.35 45.05
CA LEU A 457 9.61 -16.78 44.86
C LEU A 457 9.97 -16.50 43.40
N GLN A 458 8.99 -16.53 42.48
CA GLN A 458 9.21 -16.44 41.03
C GLN A 458 9.95 -15.16 40.61
N ARG A 459 9.83 -14.08 41.40
CA ARG A 459 10.53 -12.81 41.17
C ARG A 459 12.05 -12.88 41.39
N PHE A 460 12.56 -13.85 42.17
CA PHE A 460 13.99 -14.01 42.48
C PHE A 460 14.70 -14.98 41.52
N ARG A 461 14.23 -15.08 40.27
CA ARG A 461 14.64 -16.14 39.34
C ARG A 461 16.02 -15.95 38.70
N ASP A 462 16.72 -14.83 38.86
CA ASP A 462 17.87 -14.52 38.00
C ASP A 462 19.21 -15.25 38.32
N SER A 463 19.84 -15.64 37.20
CA SER A 463 21.14 -16.26 36.84
C SER A 463 21.94 -17.33 37.63
N ASP A 464 21.78 -17.59 38.94
CA ASP A 464 22.62 -18.63 39.59
C ASP A 464 21.86 -19.56 40.57
N LEU A 465 22.03 -20.87 40.42
CA LEU A 465 21.44 -21.90 41.30
C LEU A 465 21.84 -21.68 42.78
N SER A 466 23.01 -21.06 42.99
CA SER A 466 23.54 -20.67 44.30
C SER A 466 22.68 -19.58 44.97
N GLN A 467 22.31 -18.50 44.26
CA GLN A 467 21.55 -17.37 44.80
C GLN A 467 20.10 -17.73 45.16
N ARG A 468 19.48 -18.62 44.37
CA ARG A 468 18.13 -19.14 44.68
C ARG A 468 18.11 -19.92 45.98
N THR A 469 19.14 -20.75 46.20
CA THR A 469 19.30 -21.53 47.42
C THR A 469 19.53 -20.62 48.63
N LEU A 470 20.37 -19.58 48.48
CA LEU A 470 20.62 -18.58 49.52
C LEU A 470 19.35 -17.78 49.89
N THR A 471 18.56 -17.36 48.89
CA THR A 471 17.29 -16.64 49.12
C THR A 471 16.28 -17.50 49.87
N ARG A 472 16.14 -18.76 49.46
CA ARG A 472 15.25 -19.72 50.13
C ARG A 472 15.65 -19.94 51.59
N GLN A 473 16.95 -20.13 51.85
CA GLN A 473 17.48 -20.31 53.20
C GLN A 473 17.30 -19.07 54.08
N LEU A 474 17.55 -17.87 53.53
CA LEU A 474 17.34 -16.60 54.22
C LEU A 474 15.87 -16.43 54.64
N LEU A 475 14.94 -16.61 53.71
CA LEU A 475 13.51 -16.51 53.98
C LEU A 475 13.02 -17.60 54.95
N ALA A 476 13.59 -18.80 54.90
CA ALA A 476 13.26 -19.88 55.84
C ALA A 476 13.61 -19.51 57.29
N ARG A 477 14.76 -18.84 57.51
CA ARG A 477 15.13 -18.30 58.83
C ARG A 477 14.14 -17.21 59.27
N LEU A 478 13.85 -16.26 58.39
CA LEU A 478 12.95 -15.12 58.68
C LEU A 478 11.48 -15.53 58.90
N ALA A 479 11.06 -16.68 58.38
CA ALA A 479 9.70 -17.23 58.55
C ALA A 479 9.50 -18.03 59.85
N ALA A 480 10.58 -18.37 60.55
CA ALA A 480 10.54 -19.09 61.82
C ALA A 480 9.72 -18.37 62.93
N PRO A 481 9.92 -17.06 63.21
CA PRO A 481 9.07 -16.33 64.16
C PRO A 481 7.64 -16.15 63.64
N ARG A 482 6.68 -15.92 64.56
CA ARG A 482 5.27 -15.69 64.17
C ARG A 482 5.02 -14.37 63.48
N LYS A 483 5.72 -13.34 63.97
CA LYS A 483 5.71 -11.98 63.47
C LYS A 483 7.16 -11.54 63.40
N LEU A 484 7.49 -10.78 62.36
CA LEU A 484 8.84 -10.30 62.14
C LEU A 484 8.86 -8.80 62.47
N ASP A 485 9.90 -8.35 63.16
CA ASP A 485 10.23 -6.94 63.38
C ASP A 485 11.71 -6.71 63.07
N VAL A 486 12.15 -5.46 62.94
CA VAL A 486 13.54 -5.10 62.60
C VAL A 486 14.55 -5.72 63.57
N GLN A 487 14.21 -5.83 64.86
CA GLN A 487 15.08 -6.44 65.88
C GLN A 487 15.22 -7.95 65.69
N THR A 488 14.15 -8.63 65.32
CA THR A 488 14.14 -10.06 65.01
C THR A 488 14.89 -10.35 63.71
N ILE A 489 14.80 -9.48 62.70
CA ILE A 489 15.61 -9.58 61.47
C ILE A 489 17.09 -9.47 61.82
N ARG A 490 17.49 -8.45 62.58
CA ARG A 490 18.88 -8.23 63.01
C ARG A 490 19.45 -9.42 63.78
N LEU A 491 18.62 -10.11 64.58
CA LEU A 491 19.02 -11.32 65.29
C LEU A 491 19.28 -12.50 64.34
N LEU A 492 18.43 -12.69 63.35
CA LEU A 492 18.44 -13.87 62.46
C LEU A 492 19.39 -13.72 61.27
N VAL A 493 19.70 -12.48 60.90
CA VAL A 493 20.53 -12.12 59.74
C VAL A 493 21.48 -10.98 60.15
N PRO A 494 22.44 -11.23 61.06
CA PRO A 494 23.32 -10.18 61.60
C PRO A 494 24.33 -9.65 60.58
N ASP A 495 24.52 -10.35 59.47
CA ASP A 495 25.44 -10.03 58.38
C ASP A 495 24.87 -9.00 57.38
N ARG A 496 23.65 -8.50 57.60
CA ARG A 496 22.93 -7.60 56.66
C ARG A 496 22.23 -6.44 57.36
N ASP A 497 21.87 -5.42 56.58
CA ASP A 497 21.06 -4.31 57.06
C ASP A 497 19.60 -4.74 57.26
N ALA A 498 19.16 -4.70 58.52
CA ALA A 498 17.81 -5.10 58.90
C ALA A 498 16.74 -4.14 58.37
N ASP A 499 17.05 -2.85 58.22
CA ASP A 499 16.10 -1.83 57.76
C ASP A 499 15.87 -1.93 56.24
N GLU A 500 16.89 -2.30 55.48
CA GLU A 500 16.80 -2.59 54.04
C GLU A 500 15.98 -3.86 53.75
N ILE A 501 16.24 -4.93 54.52
CA ILE A 501 15.46 -6.18 54.42
C ILE A 501 14.00 -5.91 54.79
N TRP A 502 13.76 -5.16 55.86
CA TRP A 502 12.40 -4.77 56.28
C TRP A 502 11.64 -4.03 55.19
N THR A 503 12.26 -2.99 54.65
CA THR A 503 11.68 -2.16 53.58
C THR A 503 11.37 -3.04 52.37
N SER A 504 12.31 -3.88 51.96
CA SER A 504 12.14 -4.77 50.82
C SER A 504 10.99 -5.76 51.03
N LEU A 505 10.95 -6.43 52.19
CA LEU A 505 9.91 -7.40 52.52
C LEU A 505 8.51 -6.76 52.58
N SER A 506 8.41 -5.50 53.04
CA SER A 506 7.13 -4.79 53.13
C SER A 506 6.45 -4.54 51.78
N THR A 507 7.21 -4.58 50.68
CA THR A 507 6.68 -4.37 49.32
C THR A 507 6.09 -5.63 48.67
N TYR A 508 6.39 -6.82 49.20
CA TYR A 508 5.95 -8.08 48.59
C TYR A 508 4.52 -8.45 48.99
N SER A 509 3.69 -8.85 48.03
CA SER A 509 2.28 -9.21 48.28
C SER A 509 2.07 -10.48 49.13
N PHE A 510 3.12 -11.28 49.36
CA PHE A 510 3.09 -12.39 50.29
C PHE A 510 3.44 -11.97 51.73
N VAL A 511 3.66 -10.67 51.99
CA VAL A 511 3.85 -10.12 53.32
C VAL A 511 2.74 -9.13 53.63
N THR A 512 2.20 -9.18 54.84
CA THR A 512 1.21 -8.23 55.32
C THR A 512 1.75 -7.46 56.51
N LEU A 513 1.53 -6.15 56.53
CA LEU A 513 1.81 -5.29 57.68
C LEU A 513 0.72 -5.48 58.75
N SER A 514 1.14 -5.55 60.01
CA SER A 514 0.23 -5.46 61.16
C SER A 514 -0.49 -4.11 61.19
N GLN A 515 -1.60 -4.02 61.94
CA GLN A 515 -2.38 -2.77 62.10
C GLN A 515 -1.53 -1.57 62.55
N ASP A 516 -0.51 -1.79 63.37
CA ASP A 516 0.40 -0.74 63.87
C ASP A 516 1.60 -0.48 62.94
N CYS A 517 1.63 -1.10 61.74
CA CYS A 517 2.70 -1.04 60.74
C CYS A 517 4.12 -1.41 61.21
N ALA A 518 4.27 -1.96 62.42
CA ALA A 518 5.56 -2.29 63.02
C ALA A 518 5.98 -3.77 62.88
N GLN A 519 5.07 -4.65 62.47
CA GLN A 519 5.28 -6.09 62.35
C GLN A 519 4.92 -6.61 60.94
N LEU A 520 5.77 -7.47 60.37
CA LEU A 520 5.52 -8.17 59.11
C LEU A 520 5.06 -9.60 59.39
N GLU A 521 4.06 -10.05 58.63
CA GLU A 521 3.54 -11.41 58.66
C GLU A 521 3.64 -12.03 57.26
N PHE A 522 4.35 -13.16 57.14
CA PHE A 522 4.38 -13.92 55.90
C PHE A 522 3.04 -14.59 55.63
N HIS A 523 2.69 -14.73 54.35
CA HIS A 523 1.52 -15.48 53.89
C HIS A 523 1.51 -16.86 54.56
N PRO A 524 0.42 -17.27 55.21
CA PRO A 524 0.39 -18.47 56.05
C PRO A 524 0.90 -19.74 55.36
N LEU A 525 0.49 -19.98 54.10
CA LEU A 525 1.00 -21.10 53.31
C LEU A 525 2.52 -21.03 53.03
N LEU A 526 3.03 -19.85 52.65
CA LEU A 526 4.46 -19.68 52.37
C LEU A 526 5.27 -19.95 53.65
N ARG A 527 4.78 -19.44 54.78
CA ARG A 527 5.39 -19.66 56.09
C ARG A 527 5.42 -21.15 56.47
N ASP A 528 4.36 -21.89 56.18
CA ASP A 528 4.30 -23.34 56.44
C ASP A 528 5.31 -24.11 55.57
N LEU A 529 5.41 -23.77 54.27
CA LEU A 529 6.40 -24.36 53.37
C LEU A 529 7.84 -24.01 53.77
N LEU A 530 8.09 -22.78 54.24
CA LEU A 530 9.41 -22.32 54.67
C LEU A 530 9.84 -22.95 56.00
N ALA A 531 8.88 -23.24 56.89
CA ALA A 531 9.13 -23.99 58.11
C ALA A 531 9.51 -25.45 57.82
N GLU A 532 8.88 -26.08 56.82
CA GLU A 532 9.26 -27.42 56.35
C GLU A 532 10.66 -27.41 55.70
N GLU A 533 10.95 -26.39 54.90
CA GLU A 533 12.29 -26.20 54.32
C GLU A 533 13.37 -26.10 55.40
N LEU A 534 13.15 -25.27 56.44
CA LEU A 534 14.09 -25.11 57.55
C LEU A 534 14.36 -26.44 58.29
N LEU A 535 13.34 -27.29 58.44
CA LEU A 535 13.50 -28.64 59.01
C LEU A 535 14.33 -29.56 58.10
N ARG A 536 14.18 -29.46 56.77
CA ARG A 536 14.90 -30.29 55.79
C ARG A 536 16.37 -29.89 55.62
N THR A 537 16.73 -28.61 55.81
CA THR A 537 18.10 -28.09 55.60
C THR A 537 19.08 -28.40 56.75
N ASN A 538 18.80 -29.36 57.63
CA ASN A 538 19.56 -29.67 58.85
C ASN A 538 21.03 -30.15 58.66
N GLY A 539 21.62 -29.97 57.47
CA GLY A 539 23.00 -30.30 57.11
C GLY A 539 23.83 -29.13 56.53
N ASN A 540 23.37 -27.88 56.61
CA ASN A 540 24.16 -26.70 56.22
C ASN A 540 25.06 -26.23 57.39
N PRO A 541 26.39 -26.05 57.21
CA PRO A 541 27.31 -25.70 58.30
C PRO A 541 27.06 -24.33 58.96
N ASP A 542 26.37 -23.38 58.31
CA ASP A 542 26.25 -22.00 58.83
C ASP A 542 25.06 -21.78 59.80
N PHE A 543 23.88 -22.37 59.54
CA PHE A 543 22.68 -22.24 60.40
C PHE A 543 21.72 -23.43 60.28
N THR A 544 21.33 -24.03 61.42
CA THR A 544 20.44 -25.19 61.56
C THR A 544 19.09 -24.82 62.20
N HIS A 545 18.06 -25.67 62.01
CA HIS A 545 16.74 -25.52 62.64
C HIS A 545 16.85 -25.25 64.15
N ASP A 546 17.68 -26.04 64.84
CA ASP A 546 17.85 -25.93 66.27
C ASP A 546 18.53 -24.60 66.67
N GLN A 547 19.51 -24.10 65.90
CA GLN A 547 20.17 -22.83 66.19
C GLN A 547 19.18 -21.65 66.07
N VAL A 548 18.37 -21.62 65.01
CA VAL A 548 17.36 -20.57 64.78
C VAL A 548 16.33 -20.58 65.91
N HIS A 549 15.75 -21.74 66.22
CA HIS A 549 14.73 -21.84 67.26
C HIS A 549 15.30 -21.63 68.67
N ARG A 550 16.57 -21.98 68.96
CA ARG A 550 17.25 -21.63 70.22
C ARG A 550 17.44 -20.11 70.35
N ALA A 551 17.94 -19.44 69.31
CA ALA A 551 18.12 -17.99 69.32
C ALA A 551 16.81 -17.24 69.54
N LEU A 552 15.73 -17.66 68.87
CA LEU A 552 14.40 -17.07 69.03
C LEU A 552 13.79 -17.36 70.40
N ARG A 553 13.93 -18.60 70.92
CA ARG A 553 13.51 -18.93 72.30
C ARG A 553 14.15 -17.99 73.32
N ASP A 554 15.47 -17.80 73.23
CA ASP A 554 16.21 -16.97 74.19
C ASP A 554 15.89 -15.48 74.01
N HIS A 555 15.70 -15.02 72.77
CA HIS A 555 15.25 -13.66 72.47
C HIS A 555 13.85 -13.37 73.05
N TYR A 556 12.87 -14.23 72.80
CA TYR A 556 11.51 -14.05 73.33
C TYR A 556 11.42 -14.27 74.84
N ALA A 557 12.33 -15.06 75.43
CA ALA A 557 12.48 -15.14 76.88
C ALA A 557 12.90 -13.79 77.48
N ARG A 558 13.87 -13.08 76.86
CA ARG A 558 14.31 -11.75 77.29
C ARG A 558 13.22 -10.68 77.14
N LEU A 559 12.41 -10.77 76.09
CA LEU A 559 11.28 -9.85 75.85
C LEU A 559 10.04 -10.12 76.71
N GLY A 560 10.03 -11.18 77.53
CA GLY A 560 8.86 -11.58 78.32
C GLY A 560 7.68 -12.12 77.49
N LYS A 561 7.89 -12.42 76.19
CA LYS A 561 6.85 -12.96 75.29
C LYS A 561 6.71 -14.47 75.48
N HIS A 562 5.97 -14.89 76.50
CA HIS A 562 5.88 -16.30 76.92
C HIS A 562 5.31 -17.25 75.85
N SER A 563 4.27 -16.84 75.11
CA SER A 563 3.65 -17.66 74.06
C SER A 563 4.64 -17.95 72.91
N ASP A 564 5.35 -16.93 72.41
CA ASP A 564 6.37 -17.11 71.37
C ASP A 564 7.56 -17.95 71.86
N ARG A 565 8.02 -17.72 73.10
CA ARG A 565 9.07 -18.55 73.71
C ARG A 565 8.67 -20.03 73.72
N LEU A 566 7.46 -20.35 74.14
CA LEU A 566 6.96 -21.73 74.24
C LEU A 566 6.71 -22.36 72.87
N TYR A 567 6.29 -21.58 71.87
CA TYR A 567 6.25 -22.01 70.47
C TYR A 567 7.64 -22.49 69.99
N HIS A 568 8.70 -21.72 70.29
CA HIS A 568 10.06 -22.14 69.93
C HIS A 568 10.61 -23.29 70.79
N CYS A 569 10.21 -23.41 72.07
CA CYS A 569 10.48 -24.60 72.89
C CYS A 569 9.88 -25.86 72.25
N LEU A 570 8.61 -25.79 71.83
CA LEU A 570 7.92 -26.92 71.22
C LEU A 570 8.54 -27.28 69.87
N ALA A 571 8.95 -26.31 69.06
CA ALA A 571 9.68 -26.53 67.81
C ALA A 571 11.05 -27.23 67.99
N LEU A 572 11.67 -27.09 69.17
CA LEU A 572 12.89 -27.80 69.57
C LEU A 572 12.60 -29.20 70.16
N GLY A 573 11.32 -29.60 70.26
CA GLY A 573 10.90 -30.86 70.85
C GLY A 573 10.67 -30.83 72.37
N ASP A 574 10.75 -29.66 73.02
CA ASP A 574 10.58 -29.53 74.47
C ASP A 574 9.09 -29.43 74.86
N VAL A 575 8.39 -30.57 74.78
CA VAL A 575 6.99 -30.73 75.19
C VAL A 575 6.82 -30.42 76.68
N ARG A 576 7.82 -30.74 77.50
CA ARG A 576 7.78 -30.60 78.95
C ARG A 576 7.75 -29.14 79.38
N ALA A 577 8.46 -28.24 78.69
CA ALA A 577 8.38 -26.80 78.97
C ALA A 577 6.97 -26.23 78.80
N VAL A 578 6.25 -26.68 77.76
CA VAL A 578 4.85 -26.27 77.52
C VAL A 578 3.93 -26.86 78.59
N ALA A 579 4.09 -28.15 78.90
CA ALA A 579 3.27 -28.81 79.92
C ALA A 579 3.44 -28.21 81.32
N LEU A 580 4.67 -27.84 81.71
CA LEU A 580 4.94 -27.15 82.98
C LEU A 580 4.32 -25.75 83.05
N TYR A 581 4.19 -25.05 81.92
CA TYR A 581 3.53 -23.76 81.84
C TYR A 581 2.00 -23.87 81.92
N LEU A 582 1.42 -24.90 81.27
CA LEU A 582 -0.02 -25.11 81.20
C LEU A 582 -0.61 -25.76 82.46
N ALA A 583 0.10 -26.71 83.10
CA ALA A 583 -0.39 -27.45 84.26
C ALA A 583 -0.97 -26.57 85.40
N PRO A 584 -0.31 -25.48 85.85
CA PRO A 584 -0.89 -24.59 86.86
C PRO A 584 -2.07 -23.76 86.34
N ARG A 585 -2.08 -23.36 85.05
CA ARG A 585 -3.17 -22.59 84.44
C ARG A 585 -4.45 -23.40 84.26
N ILE A 586 -4.30 -24.67 83.90
CA ILE A 586 -5.38 -25.67 83.85
C ILE A 586 -5.95 -25.89 85.25
N ALA A 587 -5.09 -25.95 86.28
CA ALA A 587 -5.55 -26.10 87.67
C ALA A 587 -6.30 -24.87 88.21
N GLN A 588 -5.99 -23.68 87.68
CA GLN A 588 -6.56 -22.40 88.10
C GLN A 588 -7.65 -21.88 87.14
N TRP A 589 -8.13 -22.67 86.18
CA TRP A 589 -9.23 -22.33 85.26
C TRP A 589 -9.05 -20.99 84.53
N HIS A 590 -7.82 -20.65 84.12
CA HIS A 590 -7.59 -19.44 83.34
C HIS A 590 -8.12 -19.65 81.91
N GLY A 591 -9.31 -19.13 81.60
CA GLY A 591 -10.08 -19.40 80.38
C GLY A 591 -9.48 -19.02 79.01
N ARG A 592 -8.16 -18.90 78.89
CA ARG A 592 -7.43 -18.71 77.62
C ARG A 592 -6.39 -19.80 77.34
N TRP A 593 -6.13 -20.72 78.28
CA TRP A 593 -5.07 -21.72 78.14
C TRP A 593 -5.26 -22.65 76.93
N ALA A 594 -6.51 -22.97 76.58
CA ALA A 594 -6.81 -23.84 75.44
C ALA A 594 -6.50 -23.15 74.09
N ALA A 595 -6.79 -21.85 73.97
CA ALA A 595 -6.40 -21.05 72.81
C ALA A 595 -4.87 -20.82 72.75
N GLU A 596 -4.22 -20.59 73.90
CA GLU A 596 -2.76 -20.51 73.99
C GLU A 596 -2.08 -21.81 73.55
N LEU A 597 -2.63 -22.97 73.93
CA LEU A 597 -2.13 -24.27 73.49
C LEU A 597 -2.26 -24.44 71.97
N GLU A 598 -3.39 -24.05 71.37
CA GLU A 598 -3.58 -24.10 69.91
C GLU A 598 -2.58 -23.24 69.16
N GLU A 599 -2.27 -22.06 69.69
CA GLU A 599 -1.27 -21.16 69.14
C GLU A 599 0.16 -21.70 69.25
N ILE A 600 0.51 -22.26 70.41
CA ILE A 600 1.84 -22.86 70.65
C ILE A 600 2.01 -24.13 69.82
N ALA A 601 0.97 -24.96 69.73
CA ALA A 601 0.92 -26.21 68.99
C ALA A 601 1.02 -26.04 67.46
N ALA A 602 0.93 -24.80 66.95
CA ALA A 602 1.26 -24.50 65.56
C ALA A 602 2.78 -24.62 65.26
N ALA A 603 3.63 -24.86 66.27
CA ALA A 603 5.06 -25.06 66.10
C ALA A 603 5.40 -26.19 65.10
N PRO A 604 6.51 -26.10 64.34
CA PRO A 604 6.96 -27.17 63.44
C PRO A 604 7.10 -28.50 64.20
N TYR A 605 6.53 -29.58 63.66
CA TYR A 605 6.55 -30.94 64.19
C TYR A 605 7.80 -31.69 63.75
N ARG A 606 8.34 -32.49 64.65
CA ARG A 606 9.54 -33.31 64.46
C ARG A 606 9.23 -34.78 64.69
N SER A 607 9.37 -35.60 63.66
CA SER A 607 9.15 -37.05 63.75
C SER A 607 10.32 -37.81 64.40
N ASP A 608 11.52 -37.24 64.42
CA ASP A 608 12.70 -37.83 65.05
C ASP A 608 12.67 -37.78 66.59
N VAL A 609 11.89 -36.84 67.15
CA VAL A 609 11.67 -36.69 68.61
C VAL A 609 10.71 -37.77 69.15
N GLU A 610 10.03 -38.53 68.28
CA GLU A 610 9.09 -39.59 68.66
C GLU A 610 9.76 -40.87 69.19
N VAL A 611 11.07 -41.07 68.98
CA VAL A 611 11.77 -42.34 69.28
C VAL A 611 12.54 -42.34 70.62
N ALA A 612 12.47 -41.29 71.44
CA ALA A 612 13.04 -41.33 72.79
C ALA A 612 11.94 -41.49 73.86
N PRO A 613 11.55 -42.73 74.26
CA PRO A 613 11.02 -42.89 75.60
C PRO A 613 12.11 -42.43 76.55
N LEU A 614 11.77 -41.51 77.45
CA LEU A 614 12.65 -41.06 78.53
C LEU A 614 13.32 -42.29 79.15
N LYS A 615 14.64 -42.47 78.92
CA LYS A 615 15.46 -43.32 79.76
C LYS A 615 15.20 -42.89 81.19
N ALA A 616 14.72 -43.83 81.98
CA ALA A 616 14.38 -43.66 83.37
C ALA A 616 15.57 -43.04 84.13
N GLY A 617 15.43 -41.77 84.50
CA GLY A 617 16.38 -41.04 85.33
C GLY A 617 15.64 -40.02 86.18
N LEU A 618 15.31 -40.42 87.42
CA LEU A 618 14.84 -39.60 88.55
C LEU A 618 13.77 -38.50 88.28
N GLY A 619 12.58 -38.89 87.81
CA GLY A 619 11.43 -37.97 87.64
C GLY A 619 10.11 -38.40 88.31
N TRP A 620 10.09 -39.50 89.08
CA TRP A 620 8.86 -40.07 89.66
C TRP A 620 8.20 -39.23 90.78
N LEU A 621 8.77 -38.07 91.13
CA LEU A 621 8.28 -37.18 92.18
C LEU A 621 7.41 -36.01 91.67
N LYS A 622 6.98 -35.97 90.40
CA LYS A 622 6.02 -34.97 89.89
C LYS A 622 4.85 -35.61 89.10
N GLY A 623 3.86 -36.11 89.86
CA GLY A 623 2.41 -36.25 89.56
C GLY A 623 1.89 -36.84 88.23
N PRO A 624 0.89 -37.77 88.25
CA PRO A 624 0.19 -38.31 87.06
C PRO A 624 -0.61 -37.28 86.26
N ARG A 625 -0.76 -36.04 86.76
CA ARG A 625 -1.40 -34.93 86.05
C ARG A 625 -0.50 -34.29 84.99
N LEU A 626 0.81 -34.16 85.25
CA LEU A 626 1.74 -33.54 84.31
C LEU A 626 1.89 -34.38 83.03
N ARG A 627 1.94 -35.71 83.16
CA ARG A 627 1.97 -36.63 82.01
C ARG A 627 0.74 -36.49 81.11
N ARG A 628 -0.47 -36.40 81.70
CA ARG A 628 -1.71 -36.16 80.94
C ARG A 628 -1.69 -34.83 80.16
N VAL A 629 -1.06 -33.79 80.74
CA VAL A 629 -0.86 -32.51 80.03
C VAL A 629 0.17 -32.66 78.90
N GLU A 630 1.27 -33.39 79.10
CA GLU A 630 2.26 -33.69 78.05
C GLU A 630 1.62 -34.48 76.88
N ASP A 631 0.75 -35.44 77.18
CA ASP A 631 0.01 -36.22 76.17
C ASP A 631 -0.95 -35.34 75.37
N LEU A 632 -1.71 -34.45 76.04
CA LEU A 632 -2.57 -33.47 75.37
C LEU A 632 -1.77 -32.51 74.49
N VAL A 633 -0.62 -32.02 74.97
CA VAL A 633 0.27 -31.15 74.17
C VAL A 633 0.76 -31.90 72.93
N ARG A 634 1.15 -33.17 73.05
CA ARG A 634 1.63 -33.98 71.92
C ARG A 634 0.53 -34.26 70.90
N ALA A 635 -0.67 -34.62 71.36
CA ALA A 635 -1.83 -34.84 70.50
C ALA A 635 -2.23 -33.55 69.76
N THR A 636 -2.31 -32.43 70.48
CA THR A 636 -2.65 -31.12 69.89
C THR A 636 -1.55 -30.65 68.92
N TRP A 637 -0.27 -30.87 69.24
CA TRP A 637 0.86 -30.56 68.36
C TRP A 637 0.84 -31.40 67.08
N ARG A 638 0.58 -32.72 67.16
CA ARG A 638 0.40 -33.57 65.97
C ARG A 638 -0.73 -33.09 65.07
N LEU A 639 -1.85 -32.63 65.67
CA LEU A 639 -3.00 -32.14 64.92
C LEU A 639 -2.75 -30.76 64.29
N ARG A 640 -2.16 -29.83 65.04
CA ARG A 640 -2.12 -28.39 64.72
C ARG A 640 -0.81 -27.92 64.13
N SER A 641 0.24 -28.72 64.20
CA SER A 641 1.52 -28.37 63.62
C SER A 641 1.43 -28.08 62.12
N ARG A 642 2.23 -27.11 61.70
CA ARG A 642 2.41 -26.69 60.31
C ARG A 642 3.15 -27.71 59.45
N THR A 643 3.93 -28.61 60.05
CA THR A 643 4.74 -29.60 59.31
C THR A 643 4.32 -31.05 59.58
N GLY A 644 3.30 -31.27 60.43
CA GLY A 644 2.79 -32.60 60.75
C GLY A 644 2.01 -33.21 59.58
N THR A 645 2.45 -34.36 59.07
CA THR A 645 1.83 -35.07 57.93
C THR A 645 0.77 -36.10 58.32
N ALA A 646 0.47 -36.21 59.62
CA ALA A 646 -0.48 -37.18 60.15
C ALA A 646 -1.90 -36.96 59.57
N TRP A 647 -2.59 -38.06 59.27
CA TRP A 647 -3.94 -38.02 58.73
C TRP A 647 -4.92 -37.44 59.75
N ARG A 648 -5.58 -36.32 59.44
CA ARG A 648 -6.59 -35.71 60.31
C ARG A 648 -7.93 -36.45 60.24
N GLY A 649 -7.89 -37.75 60.50
CA GLY A 649 -9.07 -38.59 60.64
C GLY A 649 -9.68 -38.56 62.02
N GLY A 650 -10.76 -39.32 62.19
CA GLY A 650 -11.44 -39.47 63.47
C GLY A 650 -10.48 -39.78 64.63
N GLU A 651 -9.49 -40.65 64.43
CA GLU A 651 -8.53 -41.09 65.45
C GLU A 651 -7.72 -39.93 66.07
N LEU A 652 -7.14 -39.04 65.28
CA LEU A 652 -6.35 -37.91 65.79
C LEU A 652 -7.21 -36.86 66.52
N PHE A 653 -8.46 -36.68 66.08
CA PHE A 653 -9.41 -35.85 66.82
C PHE A 653 -9.86 -36.54 68.12
N HIS A 654 -9.95 -37.88 68.14
CA HIS A 654 -10.23 -38.65 69.35
C HIS A 654 -9.08 -38.53 70.36
N ASP A 655 -7.82 -38.66 69.94
CA ASP A 655 -6.65 -38.49 70.81
C ASP A 655 -6.63 -37.12 71.52
N VAL A 656 -6.99 -36.05 70.79
CA VAL A 656 -7.10 -34.70 71.37
C VAL A 656 -8.29 -34.60 72.33
N LEU A 657 -9.47 -35.07 71.92
CA LEU A 657 -10.67 -35.09 72.77
C LEU A 657 -10.45 -35.90 74.06
N ASP A 658 -9.79 -37.04 73.98
CA ASP A 658 -9.46 -37.91 75.10
C ASP A 658 -8.39 -37.28 76.01
N GLY A 659 -7.44 -36.54 75.43
CA GLY A 659 -6.51 -35.69 76.18
C GLY A 659 -7.24 -34.63 77.03
N TYR A 660 -8.19 -33.89 76.44
CA TYR A 660 -8.99 -32.89 77.17
C TYR A 660 -9.88 -33.53 78.24
N ARG A 661 -10.55 -34.66 77.92
CA ARG A 661 -11.37 -35.42 78.87
C ARG A 661 -10.56 -35.95 80.04
N SER A 662 -9.35 -36.46 79.79
CA SER A 662 -8.47 -37.02 80.83
C SER A 662 -8.07 -35.99 81.90
N LEU A 663 -8.20 -34.69 81.59
CA LEU A 663 -7.89 -33.58 82.49
C LEU A 663 -9.12 -33.00 83.22
N ASN A 664 -10.31 -33.57 83.01
CA ASN A 664 -11.60 -33.03 83.49
C ASN A 664 -11.83 -31.57 83.06
N ALA A 665 -11.37 -31.19 81.86
CA ALA A 665 -11.46 -29.82 81.36
C ALA A 665 -12.82 -29.49 80.71
N ASP A 666 -13.77 -30.44 80.69
CA ASP A 666 -15.04 -30.34 79.96
C ASP A 666 -16.00 -29.28 80.53
N ASP A 667 -15.86 -28.89 81.81
CA ASP A 667 -16.70 -27.89 82.48
C ASP A 667 -16.19 -26.44 82.28
N ASP A 668 -15.07 -26.22 81.59
CA ASP A 668 -14.51 -24.88 81.32
C ASP A 668 -15.20 -24.27 80.08
N PRO A 669 -15.90 -23.12 80.18
CA PRO A 669 -16.61 -22.50 79.05
C PRO A 669 -15.72 -22.18 77.84
N SER A 670 -14.43 -21.92 78.08
CA SER A 670 -13.44 -21.66 77.03
C SER A 670 -13.06 -22.93 76.26
N VAL A 671 -13.07 -24.07 76.95
CA VAL A 671 -12.79 -25.40 76.41
C VAL A 671 -14.05 -25.96 75.73
N ALA A 672 -15.25 -25.70 76.25
CA ALA A 672 -16.52 -26.19 75.71
C ALA A 672 -16.74 -25.79 74.23
N ARG A 673 -16.44 -24.55 73.86
CA ARG A 673 -16.53 -24.07 72.46
C ARG A 673 -15.55 -24.81 71.54
N GLN A 674 -14.36 -25.11 72.06
CA GLN A 674 -13.28 -25.78 71.33
C GLN A 674 -13.58 -27.28 71.18
N LEU A 675 -14.10 -27.93 72.22
CA LEU A 675 -14.60 -29.30 72.19
C LEU A 675 -15.82 -29.43 71.28
N ALA A 676 -16.73 -28.47 71.27
CA ALA A 676 -17.86 -28.47 70.33
C ALA A 676 -17.38 -28.42 68.88
N ARG A 677 -16.36 -27.61 68.58
CA ARG A 677 -15.71 -27.58 67.26
C ARG A 677 -15.06 -28.93 66.91
N TYR A 678 -14.34 -29.56 67.84
CA TYR A 678 -13.73 -30.88 67.60
C TYR A 678 -14.77 -31.99 67.45
N ARG A 679 -15.83 -32.01 68.26
CA ARG A 679 -16.95 -32.95 68.14
C ARG A 679 -17.68 -32.79 66.81
N ALA A 680 -17.93 -31.55 66.37
CA ALA A 680 -18.54 -31.28 65.07
C ALA A 680 -17.67 -31.79 63.90
N LEU A 681 -16.34 -31.66 64.00
CA LEU A 681 -15.41 -32.20 63.01
C LEU A 681 -15.36 -33.73 63.02
N VAL A 682 -15.41 -34.36 64.20
CA VAL A 682 -15.52 -35.82 64.34
C VAL A 682 -16.81 -36.33 63.69
N HIS A 683 -17.96 -35.74 64.01
CA HIS A 683 -19.24 -36.10 63.40
C HIS A 683 -19.23 -35.88 61.87
N ALA A 684 -18.70 -34.75 61.40
CA ALA A 684 -18.57 -34.46 59.96
C ALA A 684 -17.58 -35.38 59.23
N SER A 685 -16.64 -36.02 59.95
CA SER A 685 -15.71 -37.02 59.39
C SER A 685 -16.30 -38.44 59.34
N GLN A 686 -17.27 -38.75 60.22
CA GLN A 686 -17.92 -40.06 60.34
C GLN A 686 -19.21 -40.15 59.51
N ASP A 687 -19.96 -39.05 59.36
CA ASP A 687 -21.14 -39.00 58.52
C ASP A 687 -20.73 -38.86 57.05
N GLY A 688 -20.89 -39.94 56.27
CA GLY A 688 -20.71 -39.96 54.82
C GLY A 688 -21.74 -39.14 54.03
N LYS A 689 -22.33 -38.10 54.62
CA LYS A 689 -23.31 -37.24 53.94
C LYS A 689 -22.55 -36.25 53.03
N PRO A 690 -22.92 -36.16 51.74
CA PRO A 690 -22.36 -35.17 50.85
C PRO A 690 -22.63 -33.76 51.39
N ALA A 691 -21.68 -32.85 51.20
CA ALA A 691 -21.87 -31.45 51.55
C ALA A 691 -23.11 -30.88 50.84
N THR A 692 -23.91 -30.06 51.52
CA THR A 692 -25.03 -29.35 50.88
C THR A 692 -24.45 -28.55 49.70
N PRO A 693 -24.97 -28.71 48.47
CA PRO A 693 -24.40 -28.05 47.31
C PRO A 693 -24.48 -26.54 47.49
N LEU A 694 -23.30 -25.90 47.49
CA LEU A 694 -23.18 -24.45 47.52
C LEU A 694 -23.71 -23.87 46.19
N PRO A 695 -24.23 -22.63 46.19
CA PRO A 695 -24.81 -22.01 44.99
C PRO A 695 -23.83 -22.11 43.80
N GLN A 696 -24.37 -22.46 42.63
CA GLN A 696 -23.61 -22.52 41.39
C GLN A 696 -23.07 -21.13 41.04
N LEU A 697 -21.93 -21.06 40.33
CA LEU A 697 -21.42 -19.78 39.82
C LEU A 697 -22.54 -19.04 39.09
N PRO A 698 -22.75 -17.74 39.35
CA PRO A 698 -23.83 -17.01 38.71
C PRO A 698 -23.70 -17.03 37.19
N GLU A 699 -24.85 -17.01 36.51
CA GLU A 699 -24.99 -17.22 35.07
C GLU A 699 -24.20 -16.25 34.17
N TYR A 700 -23.64 -15.15 34.69
CA TYR A 700 -22.77 -14.28 33.89
C TYR A 700 -21.43 -14.96 33.53
N CYS A 701 -20.96 -15.93 34.33
CA CYS A 701 -19.79 -16.75 33.99
C CYS A 701 -20.10 -17.82 32.91
N THR A 702 -21.38 -18.14 32.67
CA THR A 702 -21.83 -19.17 31.72
C THR A 702 -22.55 -18.59 30.50
N GLY A 703 -22.80 -17.28 30.48
CA GLY A 703 -23.47 -16.60 29.37
C GLY A 703 -22.61 -16.60 28.11
N GLY A 704 -23.06 -17.31 27.08
CA GLY A 704 -22.50 -17.32 25.72
C GLY A 704 -22.65 -15.98 24.98
N GLY A 705 -22.26 -14.88 25.60
CA GLY A 705 -22.29 -13.53 25.03
C GLY A 705 -21.19 -13.38 24.00
N LYS A 706 -21.41 -13.91 22.79
CA LYS A 706 -20.72 -13.45 21.58
C LYS A 706 -20.97 -11.95 21.49
N HIS A 707 -19.95 -11.09 21.67
CA HIS A 707 -20.09 -9.65 21.48
C HIS A 707 -20.61 -9.42 20.05
N PRO A 708 -21.91 -9.12 19.84
CA PRO A 708 -22.51 -9.25 18.52
C PRO A 708 -22.20 -7.95 17.77
N TYR A 709 -21.22 -8.00 16.88
CA TYR A 709 -21.14 -7.01 15.83
C TYR A 709 -22.47 -7.07 15.03
N PRO A 710 -23.20 -5.94 14.87
CA PRO A 710 -24.48 -5.95 14.19
C PRO A 710 -24.32 -6.48 12.76
N ARG A 711 -25.25 -7.35 12.34
CA ARG A 711 -25.34 -7.83 10.95
C ARG A 711 -25.73 -6.65 10.06
N VAL A 712 -24.77 -6.07 9.36
CA VAL A 712 -25.05 -5.05 8.35
C VAL A 712 -25.39 -5.76 7.04
N TRP A 713 -26.66 -5.68 6.67
CA TRP A 713 -27.21 -6.11 5.38
C TRP A 713 -27.40 -4.84 4.52
N PRO A 714 -26.87 -4.74 3.27
CA PRO A 714 -25.89 -5.59 2.61
C PRO A 714 -24.44 -5.18 2.98
N PRO A 715 -23.45 -6.09 2.90
CA PRO A 715 -22.12 -5.82 3.39
C PRO A 715 -21.32 -4.97 2.39
N ARG A 716 -20.79 -3.83 2.86
CA ARG A 716 -19.80 -3.00 2.12
C ARG A 716 -18.56 -3.78 1.67
N TYR A 717 -18.33 -5.00 2.18
CA TYR A 717 -17.31 -5.94 1.71
C TYR A 717 -17.66 -6.59 0.37
N ALA A 718 -18.93 -6.84 0.06
CA ALA A 718 -19.35 -7.27 -1.27
C ALA A 718 -19.19 -6.11 -2.27
N ILE A 719 -19.60 -4.89 -1.92
CA ILE A 719 -19.35 -3.71 -2.76
C ILE A 719 -17.85 -3.41 -2.88
N ARG A 720 -17.04 -3.59 -1.84
CA ARG A 720 -15.57 -3.39 -1.92
C ARG A 720 -14.83 -4.53 -2.60
N LYS A 721 -15.29 -5.78 -2.51
CA LYS A 721 -14.77 -6.88 -3.34
C LYS A 721 -15.19 -6.68 -4.78
N SER A 722 -16.44 -6.33 -5.05
CA SER A 722 -16.91 -5.99 -6.38
C SER A 722 -16.18 -4.76 -6.91
N VAL A 723 -15.92 -3.72 -6.12
CA VAL A 723 -15.15 -2.53 -6.55
C VAL A 723 -13.66 -2.83 -6.66
N ALA A 724 -13.06 -3.68 -5.83
CA ALA A 724 -11.65 -4.04 -5.93
C ALA A 724 -11.41 -5.03 -7.08
N VAL A 725 -12.28 -6.03 -7.25
CA VAL A 725 -12.31 -6.92 -8.41
C VAL A 725 -12.64 -6.11 -9.65
N LEU A 726 -13.61 -5.20 -9.63
CA LEU A 726 -13.90 -4.29 -10.74
C LEU A 726 -12.73 -3.33 -10.98
N SER A 727 -12.01 -2.87 -9.97
CA SER A 727 -10.83 -1.99 -10.17
C SER A 727 -9.65 -2.77 -10.73
N VAL A 728 -9.42 -4.00 -10.28
CA VAL A 728 -8.39 -4.90 -10.83
C VAL A 728 -8.76 -5.36 -12.23
N VAL A 729 -10.02 -5.73 -12.45
CA VAL A 729 -10.56 -6.06 -13.77
C VAL A 729 -10.51 -4.83 -14.67
N LEU A 730 -10.88 -3.63 -14.21
CA LEU A 730 -10.75 -2.39 -14.98
C LEU A 730 -9.29 -2.03 -15.22
N LEU A 731 -8.36 -2.30 -14.30
CA LEU A 731 -6.92 -2.08 -14.51
C LEU A 731 -6.32 -3.10 -15.46
N VAL A 732 -6.75 -4.36 -15.43
CA VAL A 732 -6.33 -5.42 -16.36
C VAL A 732 -6.98 -5.20 -17.72
N LEU A 733 -8.25 -4.83 -17.77
CA LEU A 733 -8.98 -4.49 -18.99
C LEU A 733 -8.39 -3.22 -19.59
N TYR A 734 -8.12 -2.18 -18.79
CA TYR A 734 -7.39 -1.00 -19.24
C TYR A 734 -5.97 -1.34 -19.67
N GLY A 735 -5.26 -2.22 -18.95
CA GLY A 735 -3.93 -2.69 -19.35
C GLY A 735 -3.97 -3.46 -20.67
N ALA A 736 -4.98 -4.29 -20.90
CA ALA A 736 -5.17 -5.02 -22.15
C ALA A 736 -5.61 -4.09 -23.28
N VAL A 737 -6.49 -3.12 -23.00
CA VAL A 737 -6.89 -2.06 -23.92
C VAL A 737 -5.70 -1.18 -24.27
N TYR A 738 -4.85 -0.83 -23.30
CA TYR A 738 -3.64 -0.04 -23.50
C TYR A 738 -2.59 -0.80 -24.30
N VAL A 739 -2.34 -2.09 -23.99
CA VAL A 739 -1.44 -2.93 -24.78
C VAL A 739 -1.97 -3.09 -26.21
N ARG A 740 -3.27 -3.36 -26.38
CA ARG A 740 -3.90 -3.40 -27.70
C ARG A 740 -3.79 -2.04 -28.40
N HIS A 741 -3.99 -0.95 -27.67
CA HIS A 741 -3.89 0.41 -28.20
C HIS A 741 -2.47 0.67 -28.72
N VAL A 742 -1.42 0.39 -27.95
CA VAL A 742 -0.02 0.54 -28.36
C VAL A 742 0.37 -0.39 -29.52
N LEU A 743 -0.21 -1.58 -29.61
CA LEU A 743 0.08 -2.51 -30.71
C LEU A 743 -0.62 -2.14 -32.02
N VAL A 744 -1.83 -1.59 -31.95
CA VAL A 744 -2.68 -1.29 -33.12
C VAL A 744 -2.54 0.17 -33.55
N HIS A 745 -2.29 1.07 -32.62
CA HIS A 745 -2.22 2.51 -32.84
C HIS A 745 -0.83 3.02 -32.53
N CYS A 746 -0.43 4.09 -33.21
CA CYS A 746 0.75 4.83 -32.87
C CYS A 746 0.49 5.66 -31.62
N ASP A 747 0.94 5.13 -30.48
CA ASP A 747 0.72 5.75 -29.19
C ASP A 747 1.60 7.00 -29.04
N ARG A 748 0.96 8.17 -29.01
CA ARG A 748 1.59 9.45 -28.64
C ARG A 748 1.31 9.84 -27.19
N ASP A 749 0.47 9.08 -26.49
CA ASP A 749 -0.13 9.42 -25.21
C ASP A 749 0.31 8.42 -24.13
N GLY A 750 1.00 8.88 -23.09
CA GLY A 750 1.47 7.97 -22.03
C GLY A 750 0.31 7.18 -21.36
N PRO A 751 0.60 6.11 -20.59
CA PRO A 751 -0.40 5.20 -19.99
C PRO A 751 -1.39 5.88 -19.03
N LEU A 752 -1.23 7.17 -18.75
CA LEU A 752 -2.08 8.01 -17.92
C LEU A 752 -3.17 8.77 -18.72
N ALA A 753 -3.12 8.76 -20.05
CA ALA A 753 -4.11 9.38 -20.93
C ALA A 753 -5.38 8.52 -21.08
N VAL A 754 -5.95 8.11 -19.95
CA VAL A 754 -7.08 7.15 -19.89
C VAL A 754 -8.26 7.61 -20.75
N GLY A 755 -8.53 8.92 -20.80
CA GLY A 755 -9.60 9.50 -21.60
C GLY A 755 -9.40 9.28 -23.11
N THR A 756 -8.19 9.51 -23.61
CA THR A 756 -7.87 9.27 -25.03
C THR A 756 -7.93 7.78 -25.35
N VAL A 757 -7.20 6.95 -24.57
CA VAL A 757 -7.08 5.50 -24.79
C VAL A 757 -8.43 4.78 -24.68
N ALA A 758 -9.28 5.15 -23.72
CA ALA A 758 -10.62 4.57 -23.61
C ALA A 758 -11.57 5.13 -24.69
N GLY A 759 -11.38 6.40 -25.10
CA GLY A 759 -12.13 7.00 -26.20
C GLY A 759 -11.98 6.24 -27.50
N THR A 760 -10.78 5.70 -27.78
CA THR A 760 -10.52 4.92 -29.00
C THR A 760 -11.29 3.60 -29.09
N LEU A 761 -11.90 3.13 -28.00
CA LEU A 761 -12.81 1.98 -28.04
C LEU A 761 -14.16 2.30 -28.67
N PHE A 762 -14.57 3.57 -28.61
CA PHE A 762 -15.86 4.04 -29.09
C PHE A 762 -15.74 4.83 -30.40
N ASP A 763 -14.64 5.56 -30.55
CA ASP A 763 -14.34 6.35 -31.75
C ASP A 763 -12.83 6.34 -32.01
N ASP A 764 -12.43 5.58 -33.02
CA ASP A 764 -11.04 5.47 -33.48
C ASP A 764 -10.74 6.38 -34.68
N SER A 765 -11.68 7.26 -35.07
CA SER A 765 -11.63 8.00 -36.33
C SER A 765 -10.54 9.07 -36.42
N GLN A 766 -9.96 9.48 -35.27
CA GLN A 766 -8.87 10.46 -35.19
C GLN A 766 -7.58 9.89 -34.55
N VAL A 767 -7.41 8.57 -34.62
CA VAL A 767 -6.27 7.85 -34.06
C VAL A 767 -5.48 7.20 -35.18
N LEU A 768 -4.16 7.41 -35.16
CA LEU A 768 -3.26 6.82 -36.14
C LEU A 768 -3.08 5.33 -35.85
N SER A 769 -3.32 4.47 -36.84
CA SER A 769 -2.99 3.04 -36.81
C SER A 769 -1.52 2.82 -37.14
N ASN A 770 -0.86 1.89 -36.44
CA ASN A 770 0.49 1.45 -36.80
C ASN A 770 0.39 0.37 -37.87
N MET A 771 0.83 0.66 -39.09
CA MET A 771 0.89 -0.29 -40.20
C MET A 771 2.30 -0.26 -40.80
N ASP A 772 3.00 -1.39 -40.76
CA ASP A 772 4.35 -1.57 -41.33
C ASP A 772 5.41 -0.54 -40.87
N GLY A 773 5.26 -0.01 -39.64
CA GLY A 773 6.17 0.99 -39.07
C GLY A 773 5.76 2.44 -39.35
N GLU A 774 4.62 2.64 -40.01
CA GLU A 774 4.01 3.93 -40.34
C GLU A 774 2.76 4.19 -39.50
N CYS A 775 2.56 5.45 -39.12
CA CYS A 775 1.40 5.89 -38.35
C CYS A 775 0.37 6.50 -39.27
N VAL A 776 -0.56 5.70 -39.74
CA VAL A 776 -1.51 6.01 -40.82
C VAL A 776 -2.90 6.26 -40.30
N GLY A 777 -3.63 7.16 -40.95
CA GLY A 777 -4.94 7.60 -40.47
C GLY A 777 -5.08 9.11 -40.29
N VAL A 778 -6.21 9.54 -39.73
CA VAL A 778 -6.52 10.97 -39.49
C VAL A 778 -6.17 11.35 -38.05
N THR A 779 -5.66 12.57 -37.82
CA THR A 779 -5.47 13.07 -36.45
C THR A 779 -5.53 14.59 -36.36
N GLY A 780 -5.94 15.12 -35.20
CA GLY A 780 -5.75 16.52 -34.84
C GLY A 780 -4.43 16.79 -34.07
N ALA A 781 -3.65 15.74 -33.77
CA ALA A 781 -2.41 15.84 -33.02
C ALA A 781 -1.20 16.14 -33.91
N ALA A 782 -0.23 16.86 -33.37
CA ALA A 782 1.06 17.13 -34.03
C ALA A 782 2.08 16.03 -33.71
N GLY A 783 3.05 15.83 -34.60
CA GLY A 783 4.17 14.91 -34.39
C GLY A 783 4.63 14.20 -35.66
N THR A 784 5.61 13.31 -35.51
CA THR A 784 6.06 12.43 -36.60
C THR A 784 5.01 11.34 -36.85
N PHE A 785 4.85 10.91 -38.10
CA PHE A 785 3.93 9.83 -38.46
C PHE A 785 4.68 8.50 -38.62
N LEU A 786 5.75 8.31 -37.85
CA LEU A 786 6.55 7.08 -37.80
C LEU A 786 6.31 6.36 -36.48
N ALA A 787 6.32 5.03 -36.50
CA ALA A 787 6.24 4.24 -35.27
C ALA A 787 7.53 4.33 -34.43
N ASP A 788 8.68 4.54 -35.08
CA ASP A 788 9.99 4.74 -34.43
C ASP A 788 10.61 6.09 -34.85
N GLU A 789 10.51 7.07 -33.95
CA GLU A 789 11.03 8.43 -34.16
C GLU A 789 12.55 8.47 -34.31
N SER A 790 13.29 7.45 -33.86
CA SER A 790 14.75 7.40 -34.00
C SER A 790 15.19 7.30 -35.47
N THR A 791 14.28 6.90 -36.36
CA THR A 791 14.49 6.78 -37.80
C THR A 791 14.07 8.02 -38.60
N ALA A 792 13.70 9.11 -37.93
CA ALA A 792 13.23 10.34 -38.55
C ALA A 792 14.36 11.09 -39.29
N ASN A 793 14.11 11.42 -40.57
CA ASN A 793 14.97 12.28 -41.39
C ASN A 793 14.53 13.76 -41.30
N ASP A 794 15.06 14.61 -42.17
CA ASP A 794 14.72 16.04 -42.20
C ASP A 794 13.27 16.32 -42.62
N ASP A 795 12.72 15.54 -43.54
CA ASP A 795 11.35 15.69 -44.02
C ASP A 795 10.35 15.24 -42.95
N ASP A 796 10.64 14.15 -42.23
CA ASP A 796 9.86 13.68 -41.08
C ASP A 796 9.77 14.75 -39.98
N ARG A 797 10.90 15.43 -39.72
CA ARG A 797 10.97 16.55 -38.76
C ARG A 797 10.20 17.76 -39.25
N GLU A 798 10.21 18.02 -40.55
CA GLU A 798 9.42 19.10 -41.15
C GLU A 798 7.91 18.80 -41.10
N VAL A 799 7.47 17.57 -41.37
CA VAL A 799 6.07 17.14 -41.17
C VAL A 799 5.64 17.34 -39.72
N ALA A 800 6.48 16.97 -38.76
CA ALA A 800 6.18 17.19 -37.34
C ALA A 800 6.00 18.68 -37.01
N GLU A 801 6.85 19.57 -37.57
CA GLU A 801 6.72 21.01 -37.37
C GLU A 801 5.50 21.60 -38.10
N LEU A 802 5.20 21.18 -39.32
CA LEU A 802 4.02 21.63 -40.06
C LEU A 802 2.72 21.23 -39.36
N THR A 803 2.62 20.00 -38.88
CA THR A 803 1.46 19.57 -38.09
C THR A 803 1.37 20.27 -36.73
N ARG A 804 2.50 20.64 -36.13
CA ARG A 804 2.55 21.51 -34.94
C ARG A 804 1.96 22.89 -35.22
N LEU A 805 2.36 23.52 -36.32
CA LEU A 805 1.84 24.83 -36.75
C LEU A 805 0.33 24.78 -37.06
N ILE A 806 -0.13 23.73 -37.75
CA ILE A 806 -1.55 23.48 -38.00
C ILE A 806 -2.30 23.29 -36.68
N LYS A 807 -1.75 22.51 -35.75
CA LYS A 807 -2.35 22.32 -34.43
C LYS A 807 -2.48 23.65 -33.66
N GLU A 808 -1.46 24.50 -33.69
CA GLU A 808 -1.54 25.83 -33.06
C GLU A 808 -2.68 26.68 -33.65
N GLN A 809 -2.85 26.67 -34.97
CA GLN A 809 -3.98 27.33 -35.61
C GLN A 809 -5.31 26.71 -35.21
N ASN A 810 -5.41 25.38 -35.19
CA ASN A 810 -6.61 24.66 -34.77
C ASN A 810 -7.01 24.99 -33.32
N ASP A 811 -6.03 25.06 -32.41
CA ASP A 811 -6.28 25.39 -31.00
C ASP A 811 -6.83 26.82 -30.86
N LEU A 812 -6.36 27.77 -31.67
CA LEU A 812 -6.92 29.12 -31.75
C LEU A 812 -8.35 29.13 -32.29
N VAL A 813 -8.63 28.30 -33.31
CA VAL A 813 -9.98 28.13 -33.87
C VAL A 813 -10.97 27.62 -32.84
N LEU A 814 -10.62 26.55 -32.13
CA LEU A 814 -11.48 25.97 -31.09
C LEU A 814 -11.70 26.94 -29.94
N LYS A 815 -10.66 27.69 -29.55
CA LYS A 815 -10.76 28.72 -28.50
C LYS A 815 -11.68 29.88 -28.90
N GLU A 816 -11.62 30.33 -30.15
CA GLU A 816 -12.48 31.41 -30.64
C GLU A 816 -13.93 30.95 -30.79
N ALA A 817 -14.15 29.76 -31.36
CA ALA A 817 -15.49 29.20 -31.53
C ALA A 817 -16.19 28.89 -30.21
N GLY A 818 -15.45 28.54 -29.15
CA GLY A 818 -16.00 28.27 -27.82
C GLY A 818 -16.43 29.52 -27.03
N ARG A 819 -16.15 30.74 -27.52
CA ARG A 819 -16.55 31.99 -26.86
C ARG A 819 -18.03 32.30 -27.14
N ALA A 820 -18.70 32.95 -26.20
CA ALA A 820 -20.06 33.46 -26.43
C ALA A 820 -20.05 34.49 -27.58
N GLY A 821 -20.78 34.21 -28.66
CA GLY A 821 -20.74 35.02 -29.88
C GLY A 821 -19.51 34.81 -30.77
N GLY A 822 -18.72 33.76 -30.50
CA GLY A 822 -17.58 33.36 -31.31
C GLY A 822 -17.98 32.94 -32.73
N ARG A 823 -16.99 32.96 -33.65
CA ARG A 823 -17.20 32.55 -35.05
C ARG A 823 -17.32 31.03 -35.15
N PRO A 824 -18.25 30.49 -35.96
CA PRO A 824 -18.31 29.06 -36.22
C PRO A 824 -17.07 28.62 -37.01
N TYR A 825 -16.83 27.30 -37.08
CA TYR A 825 -15.73 26.75 -37.87
C TYR A 825 -16.17 25.55 -38.70
N VAL A 826 -15.43 25.30 -39.77
CA VAL A 826 -15.49 24.08 -40.58
C VAL A 826 -14.15 23.37 -40.52
N SER A 827 -14.17 22.09 -40.83
CA SER A 827 -13.01 21.21 -40.83
C SER A 827 -12.77 20.67 -42.24
N ILE A 828 -11.53 20.75 -42.69
CA ILE A 828 -11.06 20.12 -43.93
C ILE A 828 -9.99 19.10 -43.54
N VAL A 829 -10.17 17.86 -43.99
CA VAL A 829 -9.14 16.83 -43.85
C VAL A 829 -8.10 17.03 -44.95
N VAL A 830 -6.83 17.06 -44.59
CA VAL A 830 -5.71 17.16 -45.55
C VAL A 830 -5.08 15.78 -45.68
N ALA A 831 -5.48 15.04 -46.70
CA ALA A 831 -5.10 13.63 -46.88
C ALA A 831 -3.90 13.49 -47.81
N THR A 832 -2.79 12.92 -47.34
CA THR A 832 -1.53 12.84 -48.11
C THR A 832 -0.54 11.84 -47.50
N MET A 833 0.64 11.67 -48.09
CA MET A 833 1.72 10.84 -47.51
C MET A 833 2.49 11.64 -46.46
N LEU A 834 2.32 11.30 -45.17
CA LEU A 834 2.99 11.97 -44.04
C LEU A 834 4.06 11.11 -43.38
N SER A 835 4.26 9.91 -43.90
CA SER A 835 5.32 8.98 -43.53
C SER A 835 5.83 8.26 -44.78
N SER A 836 7.00 7.64 -44.65
CA SER A 836 7.53 6.71 -45.64
C SER A 836 8.50 5.74 -44.98
N THR A 837 8.43 4.46 -45.33
CA THR A 837 9.41 3.42 -44.93
C THR A 837 10.52 3.25 -45.96
N GLU A 838 10.34 3.74 -47.19
CA GLU A 838 11.33 3.68 -48.26
C GLU A 838 12.63 4.41 -47.94
N ARG A 839 13.74 3.97 -48.53
CA ARG A 839 15.04 4.64 -48.41
C ARG A 839 15.65 4.88 -49.79
N PRO A 840 15.85 6.14 -50.20
CA PRO A 840 15.50 7.40 -49.51
C PRO A 840 13.97 7.65 -49.48
N LYS A 841 13.46 8.26 -48.40
CA LYS A 841 12.03 8.55 -48.13
C LYS A 841 11.47 9.69 -48.99
N ARG A 842 11.51 9.57 -50.31
CA ARG A 842 11.29 10.73 -51.20
C ARG A 842 9.82 11.03 -51.49
N ASP A 843 8.90 10.07 -51.38
CA ASP A 843 7.45 10.32 -51.51
C ASP A 843 6.89 11.24 -50.42
N LEU A 844 7.62 11.38 -49.32
CA LEU A 844 7.28 12.28 -48.22
C LEU A 844 7.34 13.76 -48.63
N SER A 845 8.16 14.11 -49.64
CA SER A 845 8.24 15.48 -50.17
C SER A 845 6.90 15.97 -50.72
N ALA A 846 6.13 15.10 -51.37
CA ALA A 846 4.79 15.44 -51.84
C ALA A 846 3.87 15.85 -50.68
N GLY A 847 3.88 15.10 -49.58
CA GLY A 847 3.07 15.43 -48.40
C GLY A 847 3.53 16.67 -47.65
N VAL A 848 4.85 16.90 -47.56
CA VAL A 848 5.41 18.16 -47.03
C VAL A 848 4.87 19.35 -47.82
N ASN A 849 4.87 19.28 -49.15
CA ASN A 849 4.34 20.36 -49.98
C ASN A 849 2.84 20.58 -49.76
N GLU A 850 2.05 19.50 -49.65
CA GLU A 850 0.62 19.60 -49.38
C GLU A 850 0.35 20.23 -48.01
N LEU A 851 1.09 19.86 -46.96
CA LEU A 851 0.95 20.49 -45.64
C LEU A 851 1.37 21.97 -45.63
N ARG A 852 2.46 22.33 -46.32
CA ARG A 852 2.90 23.74 -46.44
C ARG A 852 1.81 24.61 -47.05
N GLY A 853 1.24 24.18 -48.18
CA GLY A 853 0.18 24.90 -48.88
C GLY A 853 -1.11 25.01 -48.05
N ALA A 854 -1.51 23.90 -47.42
CA ALA A 854 -2.69 23.87 -46.58
C ALA A 854 -2.55 24.78 -45.34
N TYR A 855 -1.40 24.76 -44.67
CA TYR A 855 -1.14 25.65 -43.54
C TYR A 855 -1.17 27.13 -43.94
N LEU A 856 -0.57 27.49 -45.09
CA LEU A 856 -0.63 28.86 -45.61
C LEU A 856 -2.07 29.29 -45.87
N ALA A 857 -2.90 28.42 -46.45
CA ALA A 857 -4.32 28.69 -46.68
C ALA A 857 -5.10 28.87 -45.36
N GLN A 858 -4.82 28.03 -44.35
CA GLN A 858 -5.42 28.15 -43.03
C GLN A 858 -5.06 29.48 -42.35
N ARG A 859 -3.78 29.85 -42.39
CA ARG A 859 -3.29 31.11 -41.80
C ARG A 859 -3.89 32.32 -42.52
N ASP A 860 -3.94 32.30 -43.86
CA ASP A 860 -4.60 33.35 -44.65
C ASP A 860 -6.09 33.45 -44.31
N TRP A 861 -6.81 32.34 -44.22
CA TRP A 861 -8.25 32.38 -43.99
C TRP A 861 -8.63 32.84 -42.58
N ASN A 862 -7.97 32.28 -41.55
CA ASN A 862 -8.34 32.54 -40.15
C ASN A 862 -7.99 33.96 -39.69
N ARG A 863 -6.89 34.52 -40.21
CA ARG A 863 -6.41 35.90 -39.97
C ARG A 863 -6.34 36.32 -38.50
N PHE A 864 -5.96 35.39 -37.61
CA PHE A 864 -5.76 35.73 -36.20
C PHE A 864 -4.77 36.89 -36.04
N GLY A 865 -5.12 37.85 -35.20
CA GLY A 865 -4.24 38.99 -34.87
C GLY A 865 -4.15 40.10 -35.93
N THR A 866 -5.00 40.09 -36.96
CA THR A 866 -5.03 41.17 -37.98
C THR A 866 -6.22 42.12 -37.77
N SER A 867 -6.10 43.37 -38.22
CA SER A 867 -7.16 44.38 -38.21
C SER A 867 -8.11 44.28 -39.42
N THR A 868 -7.96 43.28 -40.28
CA THR A 868 -8.80 43.11 -41.48
C THR A 868 -10.18 42.54 -41.15
N ILE A 869 -11.17 42.78 -42.03
CA ILE A 869 -12.54 42.25 -41.89
C ILE A 869 -12.49 40.73 -41.70
N GLN A 870 -13.07 40.27 -40.60
CA GLN A 870 -13.11 38.85 -40.25
C GLN A 870 -14.10 38.09 -41.15
N ARG A 871 -13.68 36.93 -41.65
CA ARG A 871 -14.56 35.99 -42.37
C ARG A 871 -15.62 35.42 -41.42
N GLY A 872 -16.78 35.05 -41.97
CA GLY A 872 -17.91 34.58 -41.18
C GLY A 872 -17.76 33.18 -40.57
N PHE A 873 -16.71 32.43 -40.93
CA PHE A 873 -16.31 31.19 -40.25
C PHE A 873 -14.80 30.98 -40.30
N LEU A 874 -14.29 30.10 -39.43
CA LEU A 874 -12.90 29.70 -39.30
C LEU A 874 -12.64 28.31 -39.92
N ILE A 875 -11.39 28.01 -40.27
CA ILE A 875 -10.98 26.70 -40.77
C ILE A 875 -10.07 25.96 -39.78
N ARG A 876 -10.49 24.74 -39.45
CA ARG A 876 -9.69 23.70 -38.79
C ARG A 876 -9.16 22.72 -39.86
N LEU A 877 -7.87 22.41 -39.83
CA LEU A 877 -7.28 21.41 -40.72
C LEU A 877 -6.96 20.13 -39.94
N LEU A 878 -7.33 18.98 -40.48
CA LEU A 878 -7.04 17.67 -39.88
C LEU A 878 -6.11 16.88 -40.80
N PRO A 879 -4.81 16.75 -40.49
CA PRO A 879 -3.90 15.91 -41.25
C PRO A 879 -4.38 14.45 -41.30
N ALA A 880 -4.29 13.83 -42.47
CA ALA A 880 -4.56 12.42 -42.68
C ALA A 880 -3.43 11.77 -43.49
N ASN A 881 -2.82 10.73 -42.92
CA ASN A 881 -1.65 10.06 -43.48
C ASN A 881 -2.05 8.80 -44.25
N PHE A 882 -1.74 8.76 -45.54
CA PHE A 882 -1.92 7.61 -46.44
C PHE A 882 -0.75 6.62 -46.43
N GLY A 883 0.33 6.88 -45.70
CA GLY A 883 1.55 6.06 -45.71
C GLY A 883 2.43 6.34 -46.93
N GLY A 884 3.62 5.73 -46.96
CA GLY A 884 4.51 5.77 -48.12
C GLY A 884 3.80 5.25 -49.37
N ASP A 885 4.07 5.85 -50.53
CA ASP A 885 3.42 5.48 -51.80
C ASP A 885 1.87 5.44 -51.78
N SER A 886 1.26 6.09 -50.79
CA SER A 886 -0.19 6.05 -50.52
C SER A 886 -0.74 4.63 -50.32
N GLU A 887 0.08 3.66 -49.90
CA GLU A 887 -0.30 2.25 -49.76
C GLU A 887 -1.51 2.04 -48.82
N HIS A 888 -1.67 2.91 -47.83
CA HIS A 888 -2.71 2.85 -46.82
C HIS A 888 -3.83 3.89 -47.01
N ALA A 889 -3.96 4.46 -48.22
CA ALA A 889 -4.97 5.48 -48.52
C ALA A 889 -6.41 4.98 -48.30
N GLU A 890 -6.71 3.73 -48.66
CA GLU A 890 -8.05 3.14 -48.52
C GLU A 890 -8.46 3.01 -47.04
N HIS A 891 -7.56 2.52 -46.18
CA HIS A 891 -7.76 2.46 -44.74
C HIS A 891 -8.01 3.85 -44.13
N THR A 892 -7.21 4.83 -44.54
CA THR A 892 -7.36 6.19 -44.05
C THR A 892 -8.67 6.83 -44.52
N ALA A 893 -9.10 6.55 -45.76
CA ALA A 893 -10.39 6.99 -46.27
C ALA A 893 -11.57 6.43 -45.48
N GLU A 894 -11.50 5.18 -45.02
CA GLU A 894 -12.51 4.62 -44.12
C GLU A 894 -12.60 5.39 -42.80
N GLN A 895 -11.46 5.76 -42.21
CA GLN A 895 -11.42 6.58 -41.01
C GLN A 895 -11.97 8.00 -41.25
N ILE A 896 -11.62 8.63 -42.38
CA ILE A 896 -12.18 9.94 -42.79
C ILE A 896 -13.71 9.86 -42.90
N ARG A 897 -14.22 8.78 -43.51
CA ARG A 897 -15.67 8.56 -43.63
C ARG A 897 -16.34 8.50 -42.26
N ARG A 898 -15.79 7.69 -41.34
CA ARG A 898 -16.29 7.59 -39.95
C ARG A 898 -16.26 8.94 -39.24
N LEU A 899 -15.14 9.67 -39.37
CA LEU A 899 -14.99 11.00 -38.79
C LEU A 899 -16.03 11.99 -39.32
N ALA A 900 -16.26 12.04 -40.62
CA ALA A 900 -17.19 12.99 -41.23
C ALA A 900 -18.68 12.65 -40.97
N ASP A 901 -19.00 11.39 -40.65
CA ASP A 901 -20.32 11.02 -40.16
C ASP A 901 -20.54 11.39 -38.69
N ALA A 902 -19.49 11.32 -37.88
CA ALA A 902 -19.55 11.71 -36.47
C ALA A 902 -19.48 13.23 -36.26
N ASP A 903 -18.72 13.94 -37.09
CA ASP A 903 -18.46 15.39 -36.98
C ASP A 903 -18.97 16.12 -38.24
N PRO A 904 -20.16 16.77 -38.17
CA PRO A 904 -20.73 17.49 -39.30
C PRO A 904 -19.93 18.75 -39.68
N THR A 905 -18.96 19.18 -38.86
CA THR A 905 -18.06 20.27 -39.26
C THR A 905 -17.07 19.83 -40.33
N VAL A 906 -16.86 18.52 -40.55
CA VAL A 906 -15.99 17.99 -41.60
C VAL A 906 -16.71 18.04 -42.94
N ILE A 907 -16.42 19.09 -43.70
CA ILE A 907 -17.17 19.42 -44.93
C ILE A 907 -16.49 18.93 -46.21
N ALA A 908 -15.18 18.68 -46.18
CA ALA A 908 -14.43 18.30 -47.36
C ALA A 908 -13.08 17.64 -47.02
N VAL A 909 -12.51 16.98 -48.02
CA VAL A 909 -11.12 16.49 -48.03
C VAL A 909 -10.35 17.30 -49.06
N SER A 910 -9.15 17.76 -48.71
CA SER A 910 -8.18 18.36 -49.62
C SER A 910 -6.94 17.47 -49.68
N GLY A 911 -6.13 17.60 -50.71
CA GLY A 911 -4.94 16.75 -50.84
C GLY A 911 -5.21 15.62 -51.81
N MET A 912 -5.25 14.41 -51.26
CA MET A 912 -5.30 13.11 -51.91
C MET A 912 -3.93 12.59 -52.40
N GLY A 913 -2.82 13.27 -52.11
CA GLY A 913 -1.48 12.73 -52.36
C GLY A 913 -1.22 12.35 -53.83
N GLN A 914 -0.49 11.26 -54.05
CA GLN A 914 -0.10 10.82 -55.39
C GLN A 914 -1.23 10.02 -56.08
N THR A 915 -1.23 10.03 -57.42
CA THR A 915 -2.07 9.13 -58.22
C THR A 915 -1.54 7.70 -58.09
N ARG A 916 -2.15 6.92 -57.19
CA ARG A 916 -1.87 5.51 -56.92
C ARG A 916 -3.18 4.72 -56.90
N ASP A 917 -3.10 3.41 -57.07
CA ASP A 917 -4.29 2.54 -57.08
C ASP A 917 -5.11 2.65 -55.78
N ALA A 918 -4.42 2.66 -54.63
CA ALA A 918 -5.04 2.83 -53.32
C ALA A 918 -5.71 4.21 -53.17
N THR A 919 -5.09 5.28 -53.67
CA THR A 919 -5.67 6.63 -53.68
C THR A 919 -6.94 6.72 -54.51
N VAL A 920 -7.00 6.04 -55.66
CA VAL A 920 -8.20 5.99 -56.49
C VAL A 920 -9.35 5.30 -55.75
N ARG A 921 -9.07 4.16 -55.10
CA ARG A 921 -10.06 3.46 -54.26
C ARG A 921 -10.51 4.29 -53.07
N ALA A 922 -9.60 5.01 -52.42
CA ALA A 922 -9.91 5.97 -51.36
C ALA A 922 -10.90 7.04 -51.84
N ALA A 923 -10.67 7.62 -53.04
CA ALA A 923 -11.59 8.60 -53.62
C ALA A 923 -12.97 8.00 -53.93
N GLU A 924 -13.02 6.78 -54.45
CA GLU A 924 -14.29 6.07 -54.66
C GLU A 924 -15.05 5.85 -53.35
N LEU A 925 -14.35 5.43 -52.28
CA LEU A 925 -14.94 5.17 -50.97
C LEU A 925 -15.52 6.43 -50.33
N LEU A 926 -14.81 7.55 -50.43
CA LEU A 926 -15.24 8.84 -49.89
C LEU A 926 -16.38 9.46 -50.70
N GLY A 927 -16.37 9.29 -52.03
CA GLY A 927 -17.36 9.92 -52.92
C GLY A 927 -18.64 9.12 -53.14
N THR A 928 -18.58 7.79 -53.10
CA THR A 928 -19.71 6.93 -53.49
C THR A 928 -20.74 6.85 -52.38
N ALA A 929 -21.95 7.29 -52.68
CA ALA A 929 -23.06 7.19 -51.74
C ALA A 929 -23.46 5.74 -51.50
N THR A 930 -23.42 5.30 -50.23
CA THR A 930 -23.73 3.93 -49.82
C THR A 930 -24.45 3.94 -48.48
N GLY A 931 -25.65 3.35 -48.42
CA GLY A 931 -26.49 3.41 -47.21
C GLY A 931 -26.81 4.86 -46.81
N GLY A 932 -26.52 5.22 -45.55
CA GLY A 932 -26.69 6.57 -45.01
C GLY A 932 -25.59 7.58 -45.40
N TRP A 933 -24.49 7.13 -46.02
CA TRP A 933 -23.38 8.00 -46.44
C TRP A 933 -23.71 8.74 -47.73
N THR A 934 -23.66 10.07 -47.71
CA THR A 934 -24.03 10.91 -48.87
C THR A 934 -22.86 11.28 -49.80
N GLY A 935 -21.63 11.00 -49.39
CA GLY A 935 -20.39 11.48 -50.01
C GLY A 935 -19.75 12.63 -49.23
N ILE A 936 -18.44 12.83 -49.44
CA ILE A 936 -17.71 14.03 -49.01
C ILE A 936 -16.99 14.65 -50.23
N PRO A 937 -17.12 15.97 -50.47
CA PRO A 937 -16.35 16.66 -51.49
C PRO A 937 -14.84 16.46 -51.28
N MET A 938 -14.14 16.06 -52.33
CA MET A 938 -12.69 15.95 -52.36
C MET A 938 -12.11 16.95 -53.35
N MET A 939 -11.04 17.62 -52.95
CA MET A 939 -10.30 18.57 -53.76
C MET A 939 -8.85 18.10 -53.91
N GLY A 940 -8.58 17.39 -55.00
CA GLY A 940 -7.27 16.91 -55.40
C GLY A 940 -6.30 18.07 -55.63
N SER A 941 -5.23 18.18 -54.84
CA SER A 941 -4.15 19.15 -55.10
C SER A 941 -3.13 18.62 -56.10
N ALA A 942 -2.45 17.52 -55.79
CA ALA A 942 -1.42 16.92 -56.64
C ALA A 942 -1.91 15.88 -57.68
N PRO A 943 -2.97 15.07 -57.47
CA PRO A 943 -3.23 13.94 -58.36
C PRO A 943 -3.72 14.34 -59.76
N SER A 944 -2.82 14.17 -60.74
CA SER A 944 -2.99 14.48 -62.16
C SER A 944 -3.51 13.30 -63.00
N GLY A 945 -3.53 12.07 -62.48
CA GLY A 945 -4.00 10.87 -63.21
C GLY A 945 -5.39 11.02 -63.83
N ASN A 946 -5.59 10.45 -65.01
CA ASN A 946 -6.86 10.53 -65.73
C ASN A 946 -7.96 9.71 -65.05
N THR A 947 -7.61 8.64 -64.33
CA THR A 947 -8.56 7.75 -63.64
C THR A 947 -9.43 8.47 -62.61
N PHE A 948 -9.02 9.63 -62.07
CA PHE A 948 -9.86 10.43 -61.17
C PHE A 948 -11.01 11.17 -61.87
N SER A 949 -10.94 11.34 -63.19
CA SER A 949 -11.95 12.07 -63.95
C SER A 949 -13.33 11.42 -63.80
N GLY A 950 -14.33 12.22 -63.40
CA GLY A 950 -15.70 11.74 -63.23
C GLY A 950 -15.96 10.93 -61.96
N LYS A 951 -14.96 10.73 -61.09
CA LYS A 951 -15.20 10.07 -59.79
C LYS A 951 -16.21 10.86 -58.95
N PRO A 952 -17.10 10.19 -58.22
CA PRO A 952 -18.10 10.86 -57.37
C PRO A 952 -17.45 11.84 -56.40
N TYR A 953 -17.97 13.06 -56.29
CA TYR A 953 -17.50 14.11 -55.37
C TYR A 953 -16.03 14.54 -55.50
N PHE A 954 -15.26 13.99 -56.44
CA PHE A 954 -13.85 14.33 -56.62
C PHE A 954 -13.66 15.44 -57.64
N PHE A 955 -13.15 16.57 -57.18
CA PHE A 955 -12.65 17.65 -58.01
C PHE A 955 -11.13 17.70 -57.89
N ARG A 956 -10.45 18.37 -58.81
CA ARG A 956 -9.02 18.68 -58.64
C ARG A 956 -8.68 20.09 -59.10
N VAL A 957 -7.70 20.69 -58.46
CA VAL A 957 -7.08 21.94 -58.93
C VAL A 957 -5.92 21.64 -59.86
N ALA A 958 -5.27 20.49 -59.71
CA ALA A 958 -4.27 20.01 -60.65
C ALA A 958 -4.89 19.78 -62.05
N PRO A 959 -4.13 20.09 -63.12
CA PRO A 959 -4.46 19.65 -64.46
C PRO A 959 -4.41 18.12 -64.56
N THR A 960 -5.02 17.58 -65.62
CA THR A 960 -4.97 16.15 -65.92
C THR A 960 -3.62 15.78 -66.57
N ASN A 961 -3.22 14.51 -66.51
CA ASN A 961 -2.07 14.00 -67.26
C ASN A 961 -2.19 14.30 -68.75
N ALA A 962 -3.41 14.21 -69.30
CA ALA A 962 -3.67 14.58 -70.68
C ALA A 962 -3.34 16.05 -70.96
N ARG A 963 -3.73 16.97 -70.06
CA ARG A 963 -3.43 18.40 -70.20
C ARG A 963 -1.93 18.67 -70.03
N GLN A 964 -1.28 18.01 -69.08
CA GLN A 964 0.16 18.09 -68.89
C GLN A 964 0.93 17.64 -70.13
N ALA A 965 0.64 16.45 -70.65
CA ALA A 965 1.28 15.90 -71.84
C ALA A 965 1.06 16.78 -73.06
N GLN A 966 -0.16 17.29 -73.24
CA GLN A 966 -0.49 18.23 -74.31
C GLN A 966 0.46 19.44 -74.26
N VAL A 967 0.54 20.11 -73.12
CA VAL A 967 1.37 21.32 -72.99
C VAL A 967 2.85 20.99 -73.14
N ALA A 968 3.34 19.88 -72.57
CA ALA A 968 4.73 19.48 -72.70
C ALA A 968 5.14 19.20 -74.15
N ILE A 969 4.34 18.45 -74.92
CA ILE A 969 4.64 18.13 -76.31
C ILE A 969 4.46 19.35 -77.21
N GLU A 970 3.40 20.14 -77.04
CA GLU A 970 3.21 21.40 -77.78
C GLU A 970 4.38 22.36 -77.54
N TRP A 971 4.86 22.45 -76.30
CA TRP A 971 6.05 23.25 -75.98
C TRP A 971 7.31 22.68 -76.64
N ALA A 972 7.56 21.37 -76.51
CA ALA A 972 8.75 20.71 -77.06
C ALA A 972 8.87 20.82 -78.58
N VAL A 973 7.74 20.78 -79.30
CA VAL A 973 7.68 21.04 -80.76
C VAL A 973 8.26 22.42 -81.11
N THR A 974 8.02 23.42 -80.27
CA THR A 974 8.49 24.80 -80.53
C THR A 974 9.87 25.09 -79.96
N ALA A 975 10.29 24.38 -78.91
CA ALA A 975 11.52 24.61 -78.18
C ALA A 975 12.76 24.10 -78.93
N ARG A 976 13.73 24.98 -79.20
CA ARG A 976 14.95 24.65 -79.96
C ARG A 976 15.71 23.40 -79.46
N PRO A 977 15.88 23.16 -78.14
CA PRO A 977 16.63 21.99 -77.68
C PRO A 977 16.02 20.66 -78.10
N PHE A 978 14.70 20.60 -78.35
CA PHE A 978 13.95 19.37 -78.55
C PHE A 978 13.67 19.03 -80.03
N ARG A 979 13.79 20.00 -80.93
CA ARG A 979 13.47 19.79 -82.36
C ARG A 979 14.33 18.72 -83.00
N GLY A 980 13.70 17.85 -83.80
CA GLY A 980 14.38 16.82 -84.58
C GLY A 980 14.94 15.64 -83.77
N ARG A 981 14.71 15.57 -82.45
CA ARG A 981 15.18 14.45 -81.61
C ARG A 981 14.18 13.30 -81.59
N GLN A 982 14.68 12.09 -81.35
CA GLN A 982 13.88 10.88 -81.16
C GLN A 982 13.35 10.83 -79.72
N PRO A 983 12.02 10.83 -79.49
CA PRO A 983 11.46 10.67 -78.15
C PRO A 983 11.53 9.22 -77.67
N PHE A 984 12.06 9.01 -76.48
CA PHE A 984 12.04 7.74 -75.74
C PHE A 984 11.18 7.91 -74.48
N LEU A 985 10.07 7.19 -74.41
CA LEU A 985 9.11 7.23 -73.33
C LEU A 985 9.59 6.31 -72.19
N VAL A 986 10.24 6.89 -71.17
CA VAL A 986 10.77 6.16 -70.02
C VAL A 986 9.75 6.18 -68.88
N TYR A 987 9.22 5.02 -68.53
CA TYR A 987 8.09 4.90 -67.59
C TYR A 987 8.17 3.65 -66.71
N ASN A 988 7.59 3.73 -65.52
CA ASN A 988 7.31 2.57 -64.68
C ASN A 988 5.90 2.01 -65.03
N PRO A 989 5.75 0.74 -65.44
CA PRO A 989 4.46 0.14 -65.78
C PRO A 989 3.59 -0.19 -64.55
N THR A 990 4.19 -0.36 -63.37
CA THR A 990 3.45 -0.68 -62.12
C THR A 990 2.89 0.56 -61.44
N ASP A 991 3.52 1.73 -61.63
CA ASP A 991 3.00 3.00 -61.14
C ASP A 991 1.91 3.56 -62.07
N ARG A 992 0.71 3.79 -61.51
CA ARG A 992 -0.46 4.23 -62.28
C ARG A 992 -0.27 5.61 -62.91
N TYR A 993 0.28 6.57 -62.17
CA TYR A 993 0.57 7.91 -62.67
C TYR A 993 1.45 7.84 -63.92
N SER A 994 2.58 7.15 -63.80
CA SER A 994 3.59 6.99 -64.84
C SER A 994 3.02 6.34 -66.08
N ARG A 995 2.26 5.24 -65.93
CA ARG A 995 1.62 4.55 -67.06
C ARG A 995 0.61 5.45 -67.77
N GLU A 996 -0.28 6.12 -67.04
CA GLU A 996 -1.29 7.01 -67.63
C GLU A 996 -0.66 8.23 -68.31
N LEU A 997 0.36 8.83 -67.71
CA LEU A 997 1.09 9.96 -68.29
C LEU A 997 1.85 9.55 -69.57
N LYS A 998 2.47 8.36 -69.58
CA LYS A 998 3.11 7.81 -70.77
C LYS A 998 2.10 7.67 -71.91
N GLU A 999 0.94 7.09 -71.63
CA GLU A 999 -0.13 6.95 -72.61
C GLU A 999 -0.60 8.30 -73.17
N ASP A 1000 -0.67 9.34 -72.33
CA ASP A 1000 -0.96 10.70 -72.80
C ASP A 1000 0.15 11.28 -73.68
N TYR A 1001 1.42 11.14 -73.28
CA TYR A 1001 2.54 11.56 -74.13
C TYR A 1001 2.53 10.86 -75.48
N GLN A 1002 2.26 9.56 -75.50
CA GLN A 1002 2.14 8.77 -76.71
C GLN A 1002 1.00 9.27 -77.60
N ARG A 1003 -0.18 9.56 -77.03
CA ARG A 1003 -1.31 10.16 -77.78
C ARG A 1003 -0.96 11.51 -78.39
N GLU A 1004 -0.26 12.37 -77.67
CA GLU A 1004 0.13 13.69 -78.18
C GLU A 1004 1.23 13.60 -79.25
N LEU A 1005 2.20 12.69 -79.10
CA LEU A 1005 3.19 12.40 -80.14
C LEU A 1005 2.53 11.81 -81.41
N GLU A 1006 1.52 10.93 -81.27
CA GLU A 1006 0.74 10.42 -82.40
C GLU A 1006 -0.11 11.50 -83.08
N LYS A 1007 -0.62 12.49 -82.33
CA LYS A 1007 -1.26 13.68 -82.92
C LYS A 1007 -0.25 14.52 -83.69
N GLU A 1008 0.96 14.70 -83.16
CA GLU A 1008 2.06 15.38 -83.86
C GLU A 1008 2.46 14.64 -85.15
N GLN A 1009 2.58 13.31 -85.12
CA GLN A 1009 2.88 12.48 -86.30
C GLN A 1009 1.84 12.60 -87.42
N ARG A 1010 0.60 12.96 -87.08
CA ARG A 1010 -0.48 13.14 -88.08
C ARG A 1010 -0.43 14.51 -88.77
N LYS A 1011 0.43 15.43 -88.33
CA LYS A 1011 0.62 16.72 -89.01
C LYS A 1011 1.37 16.51 -90.34
N PRO A 1012 1.16 17.37 -91.36
CA PRO A 1012 1.84 17.25 -92.64
C PRO A 1012 3.37 17.30 -92.54
N VAL A 1013 3.90 18.04 -91.56
CA VAL A 1013 5.32 18.15 -91.25
C VAL A 1013 5.46 17.96 -89.73
N PRO A 1014 5.76 16.75 -89.25
CA PRO A 1014 5.95 16.50 -87.83
C PRO A 1014 7.33 17.00 -87.37
N GLU A 1015 7.37 17.76 -86.27
CA GLU A 1015 8.61 18.32 -85.70
C GLU A 1015 9.30 17.36 -84.71
N LEU A 1016 8.56 16.40 -84.19
CA LEU A 1016 9.03 15.29 -83.36
C LEU A 1016 8.75 13.96 -84.07
N ARG A 1017 9.43 12.88 -83.70
CA ARG A 1017 9.15 11.52 -84.20
C ARG A 1017 8.17 10.78 -83.27
N ALA A 1018 7.70 9.60 -83.68
CA ALA A 1018 6.89 8.72 -82.84
C ALA A 1018 7.69 8.29 -81.59
N GLY A 1019 7.03 8.18 -80.44
CA GLY A 1019 7.69 7.78 -79.19
C GLY A 1019 8.02 6.28 -79.12
N ILE A 1020 9.20 5.95 -78.59
CA ILE A 1020 9.64 4.57 -78.35
C ILE A 1020 9.53 4.25 -76.86
N GLU A 1021 8.79 3.20 -76.51
CA GLU A 1021 8.57 2.81 -75.12
C GLU A 1021 9.79 2.14 -74.48
N LYS A 1022 10.15 2.58 -73.27
CA LYS A 1022 11.23 2.03 -72.45
C LYS A 1022 10.77 1.83 -71.00
N PRO A 1023 10.12 0.69 -70.68
CA PRO A 1023 9.65 0.43 -69.33
C PRO A 1023 10.81 0.10 -68.38
N TYR A 1024 10.78 0.62 -67.15
CA TYR A 1024 11.70 0.27 -66.07
C TYR A 1024 10.95 -0.18 -64.81
N GLU A 1025 11.62 -0.85 -63.89
CA GLU A 1025 11.01 -1.28 -62.63
C GLU A 1025 11.56 -0.47 -61.46
N ALA A 1026 10.67 0.24 -60.75
CA ALA A 1026 11.02 0.93 -59.51
C ALA A 1026 11.07 -0.09 -58.34
N GLY A 1027 12.12 -0.04 -57.52
CA GLY A 1027 12.31 -0.91 -56.37
C GLY A 1027 13.77 -0.99 -55.87
N THR A 1028 13.96 -1.49 -54.66
CA THR A 1028 15.25 -1.42 -53.91
C THR A 1028 16.44 -2.11 -54.58
N THR A 1029 16.22 -3.10 -55.45
CA THR A 1029 17.30 -3.84 -56.13
C THR A 1029 17.22 -3.79 -57.67
N GLY A 1030 16.09 -3.36 -58.24
CA GLY A 1030 15.80 -3.44 -59.68
C GLY A 1030 15.98 -2.13 -60.46
N THR A 1031 15.91 -0.96 -59.80
CA THR A 1031 15.87 0.32 -60.52
C THR A 1031 17.15 0.63 -61.27
N ALA A 1032 18.31 0.50 -60.62
CA ALA A 1032 19.59 0.80 -61.27
C ALA A 1032 19.88 -0.14 -62.45
N SER A 1033 19.63 -1.45 -62.30
CA SER A 1033 19.90 -2.44 -63.34
C SER A 1033 18.97 -2.31 -64.55
N THR A 1034 17.68 -2.05 -64.33
CA THR A 1034 16.72 -1.85 -65.42
C THR A 1034 16.97 -0.51 -66.12
N LEU A 1035 17.19 0.59 -65.38
CA LEU A 1035 17.52 1.88 -65.98
C LEU A 1035 18.86 1.86 -66.73
N HIS A 1036 19.89 1.18 -66.22
CA HIS A 1036 21.15 0.97 -66.93
C HIS A 1036 20.91 0.33 -68.31
N THR A 1037 20.10 -0.73 -68.32
CA THR A 1037 19.75 -1.45 -69.56
C THR A 1037 18.98 -0.54 -70.52
N ARG A 1038 17.99 0.21 -70.02
CA ARG A 1038 17.20 1.13 -70.86
C ARG A 1038 18.02 2.29 -71.39
N VAL A 1039 18.94 2.85 -70.60
CA VAL A 1039 19.83 3.93 -71.06
C VAL A 1039 20.76 3.43 -72.17
N ARG A 1040 21.31 2.22 -72.04
CA ARG A 1040 22.13 1.62 -73.10
C ARG A 1040 21.32 1.42 -74.39
N GLU A 1041 20.13 0.83 -74.29
CA GLU A 1041 19.21 0.65 -75.42
C GLU A 1041 18.84 1.99 -76.06
N ILE A 1042 18.58 3.04 -75.27
CA ILE A 1042 18.25 4.38 -75.77
C ILE A 1042 19.42 4.97 -76.57
N CYS A 1043 20.66 4.88 -76.07
CA CYS A 1043 21.80 5.40 -76.81
C CYS A 1043 22.11 4.57 -78.07
N GLU A 1044 21.85 3.24 -78.06
CA GLU A 1044 22.06 2.34 -79.21
C GLU A 1044 20.99 2.50 -80.29
N GLU A 1045 19.72 2.69 -79.89
CA GLU A 1045 18.58 2.85 -80.80
C GLU A 1045 18.43 4.29 -81.31
N ASN A 1046 19.13 5.26 -80.72
CA ASN A 1046 19.13 6.64 -81.22
C ASN A 1046 19.79 6.69 -82.61
N PRO A 1047 19.07 7.13 -83.66
CA PRO A 1047 19.64 7.19 -85.00
C PRO A 1047 20.86 8.12 -85.07
N PRO A 1048 21.96 7.71 -85.74
CA PRO A 1048 23.20 8.47 -85.77
C PRO A 1048 23.10 9.80 -86.55
N ASP A 1049 22.04 9.97 -87.35
CA ASP A 1049 21.73 11.19 -88.11
C ASP A 1049 20.93 12.23 -87.31
N LEU A 1050 20.45 11.88 -86.12
CA LEU A 1050 19.70 12.79 -85.25
C LEU A 1050 20.59 13.36 -84.14
N PRO A 1051 20.23 14.54 -83.59
CA PRO A 1051 20.79 14.97 -82.32
C PRO A 1051 20.49 13.91 -81.23
N GLY A 1052 21.23 13.92 -80.12
CA GLY A 1052 21.06 12.94 -79.05
C GLY A 1052 19.62 12.70 -78.56
N PRO A 1053 19.40 11.63 -77.78
CA PRO A 1053 18.06 11.17 -77.45
C PRO A 1053 17.28 12.20 -76.61
N MET A 1054 15.98 12.32 -76.89
CA MET A 1054 15.01 13.04 -76.06
C MET A 1054 14.34 12.03 -75.13
N ILE A 1055 14.59 12.13 -73.83
CA ILE A 1055 13.99 11.26 -72.84
C ILE A 1055 12.72 11.94 -72.32
N VAL A 1056 11.57 11.38 -72.68
CA VAL A 1056 10.27 11.79 -72.13
C VAL A 1056 10.01 10.92 -70.92
N TYR A 1057 10.26 11.50 -69.75
CA TYR A 1057 10.25 10.79 -68.48
C TYR A 1057 8.92 10.95 -67.76
N SER A 1058 8.23 9.84 -67.51
CA SER A 1058 6.98 9.82 -66.74
C SER A 1058 7.13 9.17 -65.36
N GLY A 1059 8.36 8.90 -64.93
CA GLY A 1059 8.64 8.35 -63.60
C GLY A 1059 8.57 9.40 -62.48
N ARG A 1060 8.91 8.99 -61.26
CA ARG A 1060 8.87 9.83 -60.06
C ARG A 1060 10.19 10.58 -59.86
N ALA A 1061 10.17 11.64 -59.06
CA ALA A 1061 11.39 12.31 -58.62
C ALA A 1061 12.39 11.34 -57.94
N ASN A 1062 11.89 10.24 -57.37
CA ASN A 1062 12.66 9.25 -56.63
C ASN A 1062 13.67 8.51 -57.49
N GLU A 1063 13.33 8.17 -58.73
CA GLU A 1063 14.22 7.38 -59.60
C GLU A 1063 15.09 8.25 -60.50
N LEU A 1064 14.80 9.55 -60.59
CA LEU A 1064 15.53 10.47 -61.45
C LEU A 1064 17.05 10.51 -61.17
N PRO A 1065 17.56 10.54 -59.92
CA PRO A 1065 19.01 10.56 -59.68
C PRO A 1065 19.72 9.33 -60.26
N THR A 1066 19.06 8.17 -60.23
CA THR A 1066 19.57 6.93 -60.83
C THR A 1066 19.56 7.02 -62.36
N LEU A 1067 18.49 7.55 -62.95
CA LEU A 1067 18.46 7.80 -64.40
C LEU A 1067 19.59 8.75 -64.83
N LEU A 1068 19.83 9.84 -64.09
CA LEU A 1068 20.90 10.79 -64.37
C LEU A 1068 22.29 10.16 -64.19
N ASP A 1069 22.49 9.30 -63.19
CA ASP A 1069 23.74 8.55 -63.02
C ASP A 1069 24.04 7.69 -64.25
N GLU A 1070 23.07 6.89 -64.68
CA GLU A 1070 23.23 6.00 -65.82
C GLU A 1070 23.46 6.79 -67.11
N LEU A 1071 22.75 7.91 -67.29
CA LEU A 1071 22.95 8.79 -68.46
C LEU A 1071 24.32 9.46 -68.46
N SER A 1072 24.80 9.94 -67.31
CA SER A 1072 26.11 10.60 -67.19
C SER A 1072 27.28 9.70 -67.56
N ARG A 1073 27.10 8.37 -67.46
CA ARG A 1073 28.10 7.34 -67.78
C ARG A 1073 27.87 6.70 -69.16
N SER A 1074 26.83 7.09 -69.87
CA SER A 1074 26.43 6.49 -71.13
C SER A 1074 27.23 7.03 -72.33
N SER A 1075 27.09 6.36 -73.50
CA SER A 1075 27.67 6.82 -74.76
C SER A 1075 27.02 8.11 -75.29
N CYS A 1076 25.78 8.40 -74.88
CA CYS A 1076 25.04 9.59 -75.28
C CYS A 1076 24.99 10.68 -74.21
N ARG A 1077 25.88 10.63 -73.20
CA ARG A 1077 25.89 11.52 -72.02
C ARG A 1077 25.88 13.02 -72.39
N ASP A 1078 26.65 13.43 -73.40
CA ASP A 1078 26.90 14.84 -73.68
C ASP A 1078 25.69 15.51 -74.38
N GLU A 1079 24.82 14.69 -74.99
CA GLU A 1079 23.73 15.15 -75.86
C GLU A 1079 22.32 14.84 -75.35
N ALA A 1080 22.14 13.88 -74.44
CA ALA A 1080 20.81 13.48 -73.95
C ALA A 1080 20.11 14.62 -73.19
N ILE A 1081 18.81 14.83 -73.47
CA ILE A 1081 17.97 15.81 -72.76
C ILE A 1081 16.72 15.13 -72.20
N ILE A 1082 16.19 15.66 -71.10
CA ILE A 1082 15.09 15.05 -70.35
C ILE A 1082 13.94 16.04 -70.27
N LEU A 1083 12.75 15.58 -70.63
CA LEU A 1083 11.48 16.26 -70.39
C LEU A 1083 10.62 15.41 -69.45
N GLY A 1084 10.50 15.84 -68.20
CA GLY A 1084 9.75 15.16 -67.15
C GLY A 1084 8.34 15.72 -66.88
N GLY A 1085 7.55 14.93 -66.16
CA GLY A 1085 6.25 15.35 -65.61
C GLY A 1085 6.36 16.21 -64.34
N ASP A 1086 5.20 16.62 -63.82
CA ASP A 1086 5.02 17.46 -62.61
C ASP A 1086 5.68 16.93 -61.36
N ASP A 1087 5.75 15.62 -61.22
CA ASP A 1087 6.37 14.98 -60.06
C ASP A 1087 7.82 15.45 -59.84
N LEU A 1088 8.54 15.84 -60.90
CA LEU A 1088 9.91 16.37 -60.78
C LEU A 1088 9.99 17.76 -60.13
N SER A 1089 8.90 18.51 -60.04
CA SER A 1089 8.86 19.76 -59.26
C SER A 1089 9.06 19.52 -57.75
N GLN A 1090 8.95 18.27 -57.29
CA GLN A 1090 9.30 17.90 -55.93
C GLN A 1090 10.80 18.05 -55.64
N LEU A 1091 11.67 18.02 -56.65
CA LEU A 1091 13.12 18.29 -56.49
C LEU A 1091 13.37 19.68 -55.91
N GLU A 1092 12.49 20.65 -56.19
CA GLU A 1092 12.54 22.01 -55.64
C GLU A 1092 12.32 22.00 -54.11
N THR A 1093 11.50 21.07 -53.60
CA THR A 1093 11.22 20.90 -52.16
C THR A 1093 12.50 20.64 -51.38
N ALA A 1094 13.36 19.76 -51.89
CA ALA A 1094 14.64 19.43 -51.30
C ALA A 1094 15.74 20.46 -51.65
N GLY A 1095 15.42 21.53 -52.37
CA GLY A 1095 16.40 22.48 -52.90
C GLY A 1095 17.42 21.80 -53.84
N PHE A 1096 16.95 20.83 -54.62
CA PHE A 1096 17.73 19.97 -55.52
C PHE A 1096 18.86 19.16 -54.85
N ARG A 1097 18.86 19.01 -53.53
CA ARG A 1097 19.87 18.20 -52.82
C ARG A 1097 19.90 16.74 -53.26
N ASP A 1098 18.79 16.21 -53.80
CA ASP A 1098 18.74 14.88 -54.40
C ASP A 1098 19.63 14.71 -55.64
N LEU A 1099 19.98 15.84 -56.28
CA LEU A 1099 20.86 15.88 -57.44
C LEU A 1099 22.31 16.22 -57.05
N ALA A 1100 22.66 16.14 -55.78
CA ALA A 1100 24.03 16.39 -55.33
C ALA A 1100 25.03 15.49 -56.07
N GLY A 1101 26.08 16.09 -56.62
CA GLY A 1101 27.08 15.42 -57.47
C GLY A 1101 26.66 15.24 -58.94
N ARG A 1102 25.49 15.75 -59.34
CA ARG A 1102 24.93 15.69 -60.71
C ARG A 1102 24.54 17.07 -61.23
N GLU A 1103 24.92 18.13 -60.54
CA GLU A 1103 24.48 19.49 -60.82
C GLU A 1103 24.88 19.94 -62.23
N ASP A 1104 26.12 19.65 -62.62
CA ASP A 1104 26.64 20.00 -63.95
C ASP A 1104 25.96 19.22 -65.08
N TYR A 1105 25.50 17.99 -64.78
CA TYR A 1105 24.78 17.19 -65.75
C TYR A 1105 23.34 17.65 -65.92
N ALA A 1106 22.63 17.91 -64.81
CA ALA A 1106 21.23 18.30 -64.81
C ALA A 1106 21.01 19.71 -65.38
N SER A 1107 21.97 20.63 -65.19
CA SER A 1107 21.90 21.99 -65.69
C SER A 1107 21.72 22.01 -67.22
N GLU A 1108 20.71 22.73 -67.70
CA GLU A 1108 20.36 22.93 -69.13
C GLU A 1108 19.96 21.63 -69.88
N ARG A 1109 19.82 20.51 -69.17
CA ARG A 1109 19.40 19.21 -69.74
C ARG A 1109 18.11 18.67 -69.14
N LEU A 1110 17.77 19.09 -67.92
CA LEU A 1110 16.58 18.64 -67.22
C LEU A 1110 15.48 19.69 -67.31
N PHE A 1111 14.41 19.33 -68.02
CA PHE A 1111 13.19 20.11 -68.15
C PHE A 1111 12.04 19.33 -67.52
N PHE A 1112 11.09 20.02 -66.89
CA PHE A 1112 9.90 19.37 -66.37
C PHE A 1112 8.69 20.30 -66.43
N THR A 1113 7.51 19.70 -66.53
CA THR A 1113 6.25 20.40 -66.39
C THR A 1113 5.97 20.66 -64.91
N THR A 1114 5.28 21.74 -64.57
CA THR A 1114 4.79 22.01 -63.21
C THR A 1114 3.49 22.80 -63.28
N PHE A 1115 2.74 22.77 -62.19
CA PHE A 1115 1.36 23.27 -62.13
C PHE A 1115 1.22 24.61 -61.40
N GLY A 1116 2.35 25.27 -61.11
CA GLY A 1116 2.40 26.62 -60.56
C GLY A 1116 3.65 27.36 -61.05
N PRO A 1117 3.52 28.59 -61.58
CA PRO A 1117 4.69 29.42 -61.91
C PRO A 1117 5.45 29.83 -60.64
N THR A 1118 6.79 29.95 -60.74
CA THR A 1118 7.59 30.63 -59.71
C THR A 1118 7.18 32.10 -59.58
N LYS A 1119 7.63 32.78 -58.52
CA LYS A 1119 7.38 34.23 -58.36
C LYS A 1119 7.83 35.01 -59.60
N GLN A 1120 9.05 34.72 -60.08
CA GLN A 1120 9.59 35.30 -61.30
C GLN A 1120 8.70 34.97 -62.51
N GLY A 1121 8.24 33.72 -62.65
CA GLY A 1121 7.35 33.35 -63.75
C GLY A 1121 6.02 34.11 -63.74
N TRP A 1122 5.47 34.42 -62.56
CA TRP A 1122 4.30 35.29 -62.46
C TRP A 1122 4.60 36.74 -62.80
N GLU A 1123 5.75 37.28 -62.40
CA GLU A 1123 6.19 38.63 -62.75
C GLU A 1123 6.41 38.77 -64.27
N GLU A 1124 7.07 37.80 -64.90
CA GLU A 1124 7.29 37.78 -66.35
C GLU A 1124 5.98 37.69 -67.13
N ARG A 1125 5.00 36.94 -66.63
CA ARG A 1125 3.67 36.82 -67.24
C ARG A 1125 2.81 38.07 -67.03
N GLY A 1126 2.96 38.76 -65.91
CA GLY A 1126 2.16 39.92 -65.49
C GLY A 1126 2.77 41.29 -65.84
N GLU A 1127 3.73 41.36 -66.76
CA GLU A 1127 4.46 42.59 -67.10
C GLU A 1127 5.09 43.29 -65.87
N GLY A 1128 5.61 42.49 -64.92
CA GLY A 1128 6.25 42.96 -63.69
C GLY A 1128 5.29 43.27 -62.53
N ARG A 1129 3.97 43.00 -62.67
CA ARG A 1129 2.98 43.16 -61.59
C ARG A 1129 2.35 41.83 -61.21
N LEU A 1130 2.37 41.53 -59.92
CA LEU A 1130 1.70 40.36 -59.34
C LEU A 1130 0.25 40.71 -58.99
N GLU A 1131 -0.67 39.78 -59.28
CA GLU A 1131 -2.03 39.83 -58.77
C GLU A 1131 -2.00 39.83 -57.22
N PRO A 1132 -2.88 40.58 -56.52
CA PRO A 1132 -2.80 40.74 -55.06
C PRO A 1132 -2.82 39.42 -54.28
N GLY A 1133 -3.57 38.41 -54.76
CA GLY A 1133 -3.60 37.08 -54.15
C GLY A 1133 -2.28 36.32 -54.31
N VAL A 1134 -1.62 36.47 -55.47
CA VAL A 1134 -0.31 35.85 -55.75
C VAL A 1134 0.78 36.51 -54.91
N ASP A 1135 0.82 37.85 -54.89
CA ASP A 1135 1.79 38.60 -54.08
C ASP A 1135 1.67 38.27 -52.59
N ARG A 1136 0.44 38.15 -52.11
CA ARG A 1136 0.17 37.78 -50.72
C ARG A 1136 0.65 36.38 -50.38
N PHE A 1137 0.41 35.38 -51.24
CA PHE A 1137 0.89 34.02 -51.01
C PHE A 1137 2.41 33.97 -50.84
N PHE A 1138 3.17 34.59 -51.75
CA PHE A 1138 4.63 34.62 -51.66
C PHE A 1138 5.11 35.43 -50.44
N SER A 1139 4.42 36.51 -50.08
CA SER A 1139 4.71 37.31 -48.89
C SER A 1139 4.46 36.55 -47.58
N ASP A 1140 3.34 35.82 -47.49
CA ASP A 1140 2.98 35.01 -46.34
C ASP A 1140 3.96 33.83 -46.19
N HIS A 1141 4.35 33.19 -47.29
CA HIS A 1141 5.41 32.17 -47.28
C HIS A 1141 6.72 32.73 -46.71
N LEU A 1142 7.19 33.88 -47.20
CA LEU A 1142 8.43 34.51 -46.72
C LEU A 1142 8.33 34.96 -45.25
N ALA A 1143 7.14 35.36 -44.79
CA ALA A 1143 6.91 35.69 -43.39
C ALA A 1143 7.05 34.45 -42.49
N VAL A 1144 6.39 33.34 -42.87
CA VAL A 1144 6.48 32.07 -42.15
C VAL A 1144 7.91 31.53 -42.14
N GLU A 1145 8.61 31.57 -43.27
CA GLU A 1145 10.00 31.15 -43.37
C GLU A 1145 10.91 31.94 -42.41
N ARG A 1146 10.74 33.27 -42.34
CA ARG A 1146 11.49 34.11 -41.39
C ARG A 1146 11.16 33.78 -39.94
N GLU A 1147 9.90 33.57 -39.61
CA GLU A 1147 9.46 33.17 -38.27
C GLU A 1147 10.06 31.81 -37.87
N GLN A 1148 10.07 30.84 -38.79
CA GLN A 1148 10.65 29.52 -38.57
C GLN A 1148 12.16 29.59 -38.36
N ARG A 1149 12.89 30.32 -39.22
CA ARG A 1149 14.33 30.55 -39.05
C ARG A 1149 14.67 31.22 -37.72
N GLN A 1150 13.90 32.22 -37.28
CA GLN A 1150 14.11 32.90 -35.99
C GLN A 1150 13.89 31.97 -34.79
N ARG A 1151 12.95 31.02 -34.88
CA ARG A 1151 12.64 30.06 -33.83
C ARG A 1151 13.49 28.78 -33.89
N GLY A 1152 14.34 28.64 -34.92
CA GLY A 1152 15.09 27.41 -35.18
C GLY A 1152 14.19 26.23 -35.60
N GLY A 1153 13.02 26.52 -36.17
CA GLY A 1153 12.07 25.50 -36.62
C GLY A 1153 12.47 24.89 -37.97
N PRO A 1154 12.23 23.58 -38.20
CA PRO A 1154 12.69 22.87 -39.39
C PRO A 1154 11.76 23.02 -40.61
N ALA A 1155 10.66 23.78 -40.55
CA ALA A 1155 9.72 23.93 -41.66
C ALA A 1155 10.06 25.11 -42.59
N PHE A 1156 9.54 25.05 -43.82
CA PHE A 1156 9.71 26.08 -44.86
C PHE A 1156 11.19 26.33 -45.22
N ARG A 1157 11.98 25.26 -45.35
CA ARG A 1157 13.42 25.35 -45.68
C ARG A 1157 13.72 25.73 -47.13
N SER A 1158 12.73 25.62 -48.00
CA SER A 1158 12.80 25.91 -49.44
C SER A 1158 11.62 26.80 -49.86
N GLY A 1159 11.75 27.44 -51.02
CA GLY A 1159 10.68 28.24 -51.61
C GLY A 1159 9.47 27.39 -52.02
N PRO A 1160 8.32 28.03 -52.29
CA PRO A 1160 7.11 27.32 -52.70
C PRO A 1160 7.23 26.84 -54.15
N ASN A 1161 7.04 25.55 -54.38
CA ASN A 1161 6.91 24.95 -55.71
C ASN A 1161 5.44 24.84 -56.15
N GLY A 1162 5.21 24.29 -57.34
CA GLY A 1162 3.88 24.09 -57.89
C GLY A 1162 2.92 23.29 -56.99
N HIS A 1163 3.42 22.28 -56.26
CA HIS A 1163 2.60 21.46 -55.37
C HIS A 1163 2.15 22.21 -54.11
N VAL A 1164 3.03 23.05 -53.53
CA VAL A 1164 2.65 23.93 -52.41
C VAL A 1164 1.53 24.89 -52.85
N MET A 1165 1.66 25.46 -54.04
CA MET A 1165 0.68 26.38 -54.63
C MET A 1165 -0.66 25.68 -54.92
N LEU A 1166 -0.62 24.45 -55.44
CA LEU A 1166 -1.82 23.65 -55.67
C LEU A 1166 -2.56 23.32 -54.37
N SER A 1167 -1.83 22.93 -53.31
CA SER A 1167 -2.46 22.64 -52.02
C SER A 1167 -3.10 23.89 -51.40
N TYR A 1168 -2.43 25.04 -51.51
CA TYR A 1168 -3.02 26.32 -51.10
C TYR A 1168 -4.34 26.60 -51.83
N ASP A 1169 -4.34 26.48 -53.16
CA ASP A 1169 -5.52 26.70 -53.99
C ASP A 1169 -6.64 25.69 -53.75
N ALA A 1170 -6.31 24.42 -53.49
CA ALA A 1170 -7.28 23.38 -53.17
C ALA A 1170 -8.06 23.73 -51.90
N VAL A 1171 -7.36 24.06 -50.82
CA VAL A 1171 -8.00 24.48 -49.56
C VAL A 1171 -8.78 25.77 -49.75
N HIS A 1172 -8.21 26.79 -50.42
CA HIS A 1172 -8.90 28.06 -50.65
C HIS A 1172 -10.16 27.91 -51.49
N LEU A 1173 -10.15 27.09 -52.54
CA LEU A 1173 -11.32 26.88 -53.39
C LEU A 1173 -12.44 26.18 -52.61
N LEU A 1174 -12.13 25.18 -51.79
CA LEU A 1174 -13.09 24.57 -50.87
C LEU A 1174 -13.73 25.59 -49.94
N LEU A 1175 -12.94 26.50 -49.37
CA LEU A 1175 -13.42 27.55 -48.46
C LEU A 1175 -14.29 28.59 -49.18
N ILE A 1176 -13.92 28.96 -50.41
CA ILE A 1176 -14.73 29.88 -51.23
C ILE A 1176 -16.05 29.22 -51.60
N ALA A 1177 -16.05 27.92 -51.96
CA ALA A 1177 -17.27 27.18 -52.23
C ALA A 1177 -18.14 27.07 -50.97
N ALA A 1178 -17.53 26.82 -49.80
CA ALA A 1178 -18.23 26.83 -48.53
C ALA A 1178 -18.85 28.21 -48.23
N GLU A 1179 -18.10 29.30 -48.39
CA GLU A 1179 -18.62 30.66 -48.17
C GLU A 1179 -19.79 30.99 -49.11
N ARG A 1180 -19.72 30.59 -50.38
CA ARG A 1180 -20.80 30.76 -51.37
C ARG A 1180 -22.05 29.93 -51.03
N ALA A 1181 -21.86 28.76 -50.43
CA ALA A 1181 -22.92 27.84 -50.06
C ALA A 1181 -23.70 28.25 -48.80
N ARG A 1182 -23.22 29.26 -48.06
CA ARG A 1182 -23.84 29.70 -46.80
C ARG A 1182 -25.16 30.40 -47.05
N THR A 1183 -26.18 29.99 -46.30
CA THR A 1183 -27.52 30.59 -46.31
C THR A 1183 -27.78 31.53 -45.14
N ASP A 1184 -26.96 31.46 -44.08
CA ASP A 1184 -27.03 32.31 -42.89
C ASP A 1184 -25.63 32.80 -42.47
N ALA A 1185 -25.58 34.02 -41.93
CA ALA A 1185 -24.37 34.66 -41.42
C ALA A 1185 -23.74 33.94 -40.23
N ARG A 1186 -24.46 33.05 -39.53
CA ARG A 1186 -23.92 32.21 -38.45
C ARG A 1186 -23.87 30.71 -38.78
N GLY A 1187 -24.53 30.26 -39.84
CA GLY A 1187 -24.50 28.86 -40.29
C GLY A 1187 -23.24 28.52 -41.10
N VAL A 1188 -22.76 27.28 -40.96
CA VAL A 1188 -21.80 26.65 -41.87
C VAL A 1188 -22.53 25.71 -42.84
N PRO A 1189 -22.10 25.59 -44.10
CA PRO A 1189 -22.77 24.76 -45.08
C PRO A 1189 -22.51 23.27 -44.82
N ASP A 1190 -23.43 22.41 -45.26
CA ASP A 1190 -23.21 20.97 -45.25
C ASP A 1190 -22.38 20.48 -46.46
N ARG A 1191 -21.94 19.20 -46.41
CA ARG A 1191 -21.14 18.55 -47.45
C ARG A 1191 -21.78 18.61 -48.84
N HIS A 1192 -23.10 18.50 -48.93
CA HIS A 1192 -23.80 18.51 -50.21
C HIS A 1192 -23.88 19.93 -50.78
N GLN A 1193 -24.11 20.93 -49.95
CA GLN A 1193 -24.11 22.34 -50.36
C GLN A 1193 -22.74 22.77 -50.88
N VAL A 1194 -21.65 22.34 -50.21
CA VAL A 1194 -20.28 22.58 -50.69
C VAL A 1194 -20.04 21.90 -52.04
N TYR A 1195 -20.47 20.63 -52.20
CA TYR A 1195 -20.41 19.93 -53.48
C TYR A 1195 -21.11 20.69 -54.61
N GLN A 1196 -22.34 21.17 -54.39
CA GLN A 1196 -23.07 21.94 -55.39
C GLN A 1196 -22.35 23.25 -55.73
N SER A 1197 -21.87 23.99 -54.72
CA SER A 1197 -21.13 25.22 -54.97
C SER A 1197 -19.82 25.00 -55.74
N LEU A 1198 -19.15 23.84 -55.57
CA LEU A 1198 -17.98 23.50 -56.36
C LEU A 1198 -18.33 23.32 -57.84
N ARG A 1199 -19.42 22.61 -58.16
CA ARG A 1199 -19.92 22.44 -59.54
C ARG A 1199 -20.25 23.76 -60.23
N GLU A 1200 -20.61 24.78 -59.45
CA GLU A 1200 -20.91 26.12 -59.94
C GLU A 1200 -19.65 27.00 -60.15
N THR A 1201 -18.45 26.46 -59.95
CA THR A 1201 -17.18 27.17 -60.20
C THR A 1201 -16.86 27.16 -61.70
N THR A 1202 -17.65 27.93 -62.45
CA THR A 1202 -17.47 28.13 -63.89
C THR A 1202 -17.91 29.54 -64.30
N GLY A 1203 -17.33 30.07 -65.39
CA GLY A 1203 -17.71 31.36 -65.96
C GLY A 1203 -17.49 32.54 -64.99
N PRO A 1204 -18.51 33.34 -64.62
CA PRO A 1204 -18.32 34.45 -63.68
C PRO A 1204 -17.83 34.02 -62.27
N ARG A 1205 -17.94 32.73 -61.94
CA ARG A 1205 -17.55 32.17 -60.64
C ARG A 1205 -16.21 31.43 -60.65
N THR A 1206 -15.49 31.43 -61.77
CA THR A 1206 -14.13 30.88 -61.90
C THR A 1206 -13.25 31.32 -60.74
N TYR A 1207 -12.50 30.39 -60.17
CA TYR A 1207 -11.55 30.69 -59.12
C TYR A 1207 -10.23 31.15 -59.71
N SER A 1208 -9.73 32.31 -59.29
CA SER A 1208 -8.43 32.82 -59.70
C SER A 1208 -7.43 32.60 -58.56
N GLY A 1209 -6.75 31.45 -58.62
CA GLY A 1209 -5.79 31.02 -57.62
C GLY A 1209 -4.34 31.37 -57.94
N VAL A 1210 -3.43 30.99 -57.04
CA VAL A 1210 -1.99 31.19 -57.21
C VAL A 1210 -1.37 30.28 -58.28
N THR A 1211 -2.07 29.22 -58.66
CA THR A 1211 -1.77 28.34 -59.80
C THR A 1211 -2.50 28.76 -61.07
N GLY A 1212 -3.08 29.96 -61.09
CA GLY A 1212 -3.91 30.47 -62.18
C GLY A 1212 -5.38 30.06 -62.05
N LYS A 1213 -6.14 30.27 -63.14
CA LYS A 1213 -7.59 30.06 -63.14
C LYS A 1213 -7.97 28.59 -62.99
N VAL A 1214 -9.05 28.33 -62.25
CA VAL A 1214 -9.71 27.03 -62.10
C VAL A 1214 -11.17 27.22 -62.51
N ASP A 1215 -11.53 26.65 -63.65
CA ASP A 1215 -12.88 26.60 -64.20
C ASP A 1215 -13.25 25.14 -64.46
N PHE A 1216 -14.34 24.65 -63.88
CA PHE A 1216 -14.78 23.27 -64.07
C PHE A 1216 -15.66 23.05 -65.30
N GLY A 1217 -16.01 24.12 -66.02
CA GLY A 1217 -16.97 24.08 -67.11
C GLY A 1217 -18.41 23.86 -66.63
N ALA A 1218 -19.33 23.75 -67.59
CA ALA A 1218 -20.71 23.44 -67.29
C ALA A 1218 -20.81 22.04 -66.61
N PRO A 1219 -21.63 21.89 -65.55
CA PRO A 1219 -21.78 20.61 -64.89
C PRO A 1219 -22.26 19.54 -65.86
N ASP A 1220 -21.47 18.48 -66.06
CA ASP A 1220 -21.90 17.34 -66.85
C ASP A 1220 -23.04 16.61 -66.11
N ARG A 1221 -24.23 16.63 -66.69
CA ARG A 1221 -25.41 15.97 -66.12
C ARG A 1221 -25.31 14.45 -66.22
N ALA A 1222 -24.55 13.91 -67.18
CA ALA A 1222 -24.36 12.48 -67.36
C ALA A 1222 -23.51 11.85 -66.24
N LEU A 1223 -22.59 12.63 -65.64
CA LEU A 1223 -21.74 12.18 -64.55
C LEU A 1223 -22.48 12.07 -63.19
N GLY A 1224 -23.76 12.46 -63.11
CA GLY A 1224 -24.57 12.33 -61.90
C GLY A 1224 -23.96 13.06 -60.70
N ARG A 1225 -23.36 12.29 -59.77
CA ARG A 1225 -22.65 12.78 -58.58
C ARG A 1225 -21.13 12.95 -58.79
N GLY A 1226 -20.63 12.82 -60.02
CA GLY A 1226 -19.24 13.07 -60.38
C GLY A 1226 -18.81 14.49 -60.02
N GLY A 1227 -17.53 14.66 -59.66
CA GLY A 1227 -16.91 15.99 -59.62
C GLY A 1227 -16.39 16.40 -61.00
N ALA A 1228 -15.38 17.26 -61.06
CA ALA A 1228 -14.92 17.87 -62.31
C ALA A 1228 -13.41 18.13 -62.37
N ASN A 1229 -12.89 18.15 -63.61
CA ASN A 1229 -11.53 18.54 -63.94
C ASN A 1229 -11.48 20.03 -64.31
N PRO A 1230 -10.38 20.73 -64.04
CA PRO A 1230 -10.22 22.11 -64.47
C PRO A 1230 -9.96 22.14 -65.98
N GLN A 1231 -10.76 22.94 -66.69
CA GLN A 1231 -10.62 23.18 -68.13
C GLN A 1231 -9.51 24.21 -68.37
N ASP A 1232 -8.70 23.99 -69.43
CA ASP A 1232 -7.63 24.89 -69.86
C ASP A 1232 -6.68 25.34 -68.76
N LYS A 1233 -6.49 24.49 -67.74
CA LYS A 1233 -5.63 24.78 -66.60
C LYS A 1233 -4.19 25.06 -67.07
N LEU A 1234 -3.58 26.04 -66.41
CA LEU A 1234 -2.20 26.45 -66.67
C LEU A 1234 -1.24 25.30 -66.32
N VAL A 1235 -0.40 24.92 -67.28
CA VAL A 1235 0.77 24.06 -67.11
C VAL A 1235 1.97 24.84 -67.63
N VAL A 1236 3.10 24.75 -66.94
CA VAL A 1236 4.30 25.47 -67.32
C VAL A 1236 5.48 24.52 -67.40
N VAL A 1237 6.44 24.79 -68.29
CA VAL A 1237 7.70 24.05 -68.37
C VAL A 1237 8.79 24.87 -67.69
N GLN A 1238 9.57 24.22 -66.85
CA GLN A 1238 10.74 24.78 -66.19
C GLN A 1238 12.01 24.09 -66.65
N GLU A 1239 13.10 24.85 -66.70
CA GLU A 1239 14.45 24.39 -66.95
C GLU A 1239 15.25 24.43 -65.65
N VAL A 1240 15.97 23.34 -65.36
CA VAL A 1240 16.94 23.31 -64.26
C VAL A 1240 18.25 23.91 -64.74
N MET A 1241 18.77 24.87 -64.00
CA MET A 1241 20.03 25.55 -64.31
C MET A 1241 20.85 25.80 -63.05
N LYS A 1242 22.17 25.81 -63.20
CA LYS A 1242 23.10 26.11 -62.11
C LYS A 1242 23.33 27.62 -62.01
N GLN A 1243 22.90 28.23 -60.90
CA GLN A 1243 23.11 29.63 -60.57
C GLN A 1243 23.84 29.76 -59.23
N ASP A 1244 24.94 30.52 -59.19
CA ASP A 1244 25.78 30.72 -58.00
C ASP A 1244 26.20 29.41 -57.30
N GLY A 1245 26.47 28.37 -58.10
CA GLY A 1245 26.89 27.05 -57.61
C GLY A 1245 25.75 26.16 -57.09
N ARG A 1246 24.49 26.59 -57.19
CA ARG A 1246 23.30 25.83 -56.76
C ARG A 1246 22.34 25.64 -57.92
N LEU A 1247 21.61 24.53 -57.92
CA LEU A 1247 20.55 24.33 -58.91
C LEU A 1247 19.33 25.17 -58.55
N VAL A 1248 18.75 25.80 -59.56
CA VAL A 1248 17.48 26.51 -59.53
C VAL A 1248 16.66 26.12 -60.75
N SER A 1249 15.34 26.21 -60.65
CA SER A 1249 14.43 26.09 -61.78
C SER A 1249 14.06 27.49 -62.29
N SER A 1250 14.15 27.71 -63.60
CA SER A 1250 13.68 28.93 -64.23
C SER A 1250 12.41 28.66 -65.04
N TYR A 1251 11.48 29.62 -64.97
CA TYR A 1251 10.31 29.63 -65.83
C TYR A 1251 10.72 29.88 -67.27
N LEU A 1252 10.14 29.12 -68.21
CA LEU A 1252 10.34 29.35 -69.64
C LEU A 1252 9.07 29.92 -70.27
N THR A 1253 9.16 31.14 -70.80
CA THR A 1253 8.09 31.70 -71.63
C THR A 1253 8.19 31.14 -73.05
N SER A 1254 7.06 31.05 -73.75
CA SER A 1254 7.07 30.82 -75.21
C SER A 1254 7.67 32.00 -76.00
N ARG A 1255 7.98 33.12 -75.32
CA ARG A 1255 8.65 34.30 -75.89
C ARG A 1255 10.14 34.30 -75.56
N GLY A 1256 10.88 33.45 -76.28
CA GLY A 1256 12.28 33.72 -76.61
C GLY A 1256 13.34 33.09 -75.71
N ARG A 1257 13.90 31.97 -76.20
CA ARG A 1257 15.35 31.85 -76.45
C ARG A 1257 15.57 31.44 -77.91
#